data_AF-A0A7C5NMS9-F1
#
_entry.id   AF-A0A7C5NMS9-F1
#
_cell.length_a   1.000
_cell.length_b   1.000
_cell.length_c   1.000
_cell.angle_alpha   90.00
_cell.angle_beta   90.00
_cell.angle_gamma   90.00
#
_symmetry.space_group_name_H-M   'P 1'
#
loop_
_entity.id
_entity.type
_entity.pdbx_description
1 polymer ?
#
loop_
_entity_poly.entity_id
_entity_poly.type
_entity_poly.pdbx_seq_one_letter_code
_entity_poly.pdbx_strand_id
1 'polypeptide(L)'
;MMKQFLQLSIQFALFYGYLALCHNSVRAEESWTKTGELKYPLANVSFNGIWEPSSGLRIKIDSTNSARSVLITLKPKNCRFVPSPSSEFPSYPLEAIQYNPDALPATSLTNALITLKFRPEAWAVYLEDRPVIVAPPPFYPPLLVFQPGDQIPAYSTNFYIRKVEEKIQYENNFFETGNETNLLAGLNIESGTWRLHSVLDTVQLKGETIKSKKSVLQPEFSPNFYSLRGEGTNAIITGGYDFYDMYSFESGVELVPGEMGLVFLFKDQTSYFGYTAKVDEESEEVILSLWKQSGGPAGQRYIYDAVSVPLTMRQWVKLRVKLFLNRVECYLDKTKVIERDLELPPGGKFGLYATSQNGVRFDDLCVKSNHDLELQTLNDIRRYTIVENGNFFPKQSFFKLFSSSTENPVLNVPKTRYPQWLVLGSPLHRERVFSADFAISSDIYSIGLLAGYQDTSKSYLRFLCSHTPTNETFTLEKVTSSNTVEVLENLSIEVSSQTKEPYGKVRLMWDTTNEGEMRMYKNNTLVLIHHPSSDITGAAGLYVGPFTKATISNLVYQTERTDVYKNKYEKNRRFIEDPYMRHWSSPEGEWLELPNKEIWHKEDVFGRFVLRMPFVPGSEIHAGVEEGKINGPVWLEATRNELIVRTGKDRKQSIVLGRVSTDKLASLPQLTETDPKNIPGYALHYEGYWLWLTSGNQVLFKSRLEKPLTGTRIRIAGFTTDQLKYSWVERYSVKDYLFTECLHEWVINGGIWEVVNRFHCDPKWSNMNGESTNATAALWTKYKFKGDFCVELYAGMRHGWYDRCGDMNITIMNHATSPSLGYTVTCTGWDPDESQLYTRLYRNGCVVAETDKYLAPRRREQNVRRGYEPLIREGRPVHGAWYYIKLRRKGNRLEYYFDNELAFTYDDPEPIKEGGFGLWTFMNSIVVARVRIAAEEIVPLHHTFKPVTLSASDKSTVSSDTLESKSVITKDGNPISLTQTSLWDAGDPISQGRISWHIDKERGPYFVFRNILGSGTMFTSADIPPVQRSQLAGWKFFVKCTPTAQFNFYYSAGKMSKDGKYIPRQKFFHRITGPSLSSPDFKIS
;
A
#
# COMPACT_ATOMS: atom_id res chain seq x y z
N MET A 1 -24.86 38.12 56.45
CA MET A 1 -24.05 37.74 57.63
C MET A 1 -24.14 36.25 57.98
N MET A 2 -25.28 35.56 57.82
CA MET A 2 -25.41 34.11 58.08
C MET A 2 -24.78 33.18 57.03
N LYS A 3 -24.46 33.67 55.81
CA LYS A 3 -23.76 32.90 54.76
C LYS A 3 -22.23 32.84 54.93
N GLN A 4 -21.62 33.81 55.62
CA GLN A 4 -20.17 33.78 55.90
C GLN A 4 -19.81 32.83 57.06
N PHE A 5 -20.73 32.63 58.02
CA PHE A 5 -20.52 31.67 59.11
C PHE A 5 -20.62 30.19 58.66
N LEU A 6 -21.45 29.89 57.65
CA LEU A 6 -21.59 28.54 57.11
C LEU A 6 -20.39 28.14 56.21
N GLN A 7 -19.72 29.12 55.60
CA GLN A 7 -18.59 28.87 54.70
C GLN A 7 -17.27 28.69 55.46
N LEU A 8 -17.08 29.38 56.61
CA LEU A 8 -15.94 29.16 57.49
C LEU A 8 -16.02 27.83 58.26
N SER A 9 -17.22 27.38 58.65
CA SER A 9 -17.41 26.12 59.38
C SER A 9 -17.20 24.88 58.50
N ILE A 10 -17.52 24.97 57.21
CA ILE A 10 -17.25 23.90 56.23
C ILE A 10 -15.76 23.83 55.85
N GLN A 11 -15.07 24.98 55.75
CA GLN A 11 -13.61 25.00 55.54
C GLN A 11 -12.83 24.50 56.77
N PHE A 12 -13.28 24.79 57.99
CA PHE A 12 -12.66 24.27 59.22
C PHE A 12 -12.87 22.75 59.39
N ALA A 13 -14.05 22.23 59.02
CA ALA A 13 -14.33 20.79 59.06
C ALA A 13 -13.57 20.00 57.98
N LEU A 14 -13.36 20.59 56.80
CA LEU A 14 -12.55 19.97 55.74
C LEU A 14 -11.04 20.00 56.06
N PHE A 15 -10.53 21.05 56.73
CA PHE A 15 -9.12 21.12 57.11
C PHE A 15 -8.76 20.13 58.23
N TYR A 16 -9.64 19.94 59.22
CA TYR A 16 -9.45 18.90 60.26
C TYR A 16 -9.82 17.49 59.78
N GLY A 17 -10.76 17.34 58.83
CA GLY A 17 -11.02 16.06 58.18
C GLY A 17 -9.83 15.57 57.34
N TYR A 18 -9.05 16.50 56.77
CA TYR A 18 -7.81 16.19 56.05
C TYR A 18 -6.62 15.89 56.98
N LEU A 19 -6.57 16.51 58.17
CA LEU A 19 -5.57 16.23 59.20
C LEU A 19 -5.87 14.96 60.03
N ALA A 20 -7.15 14.57 60.20
CA ALA A 20 -7.57 13.39 60.96
C ALA A 20 -7.53 12.07 60.17
N LEU A 21 -7.32 12.11 58.84
CA LEU A 21 -6.96 10.92 58.03
C LEU A 21 -5.44 10.64 58.04
N CYS A 22 -4.66 11.49 58.69
CA CYS A 22 -3.22 11.34 58.91
C CYS A 22 -2.90 11.25 60.41
N HIS A 23 -3.45 10.25 61.12
CA HIS A 23 -2.79 9.56 62.24
C HIS A 23 -3.78 8.65 62.98
N ASN A 24 -3.75 7.35 62.64
CA ASN A 24 -3.61 6.25 63.61
C ASN A 24 -3.87 4.92 62.89
N SER A 25 -2.82 4.41 62.29
CA SER A 25 -2.51 2.98 62.31
C SER A 25 -1.00 2.95 62.44
N VAL A 26 -0.48 2.23 63.43
CA VAL A 26 0.92 1.83 63.44
C VAL A 26 1.11 0.95 62.21
N ARG A 27 1.42 1.57 61.06
CA ARG A 27 1.92 0.86 59.89
C ARG A 27 3.34 0.47 60.29
N ALA A 28 3.59 -0.83 60.39
CA ALA A 28 4.93 -1.34 60.20
C ALA A 28 5.53 -0.61 58.99
N GLU A 29 6.75 -0.09 59.12
CA GLU A 29 7.48 0.50 58.00
C GLU A 29 7.41 -0.50 56.84
N GLU A 30 6.65 -0.14 55.81
CA GLU A 30 6.39 -1.04 54.70
C GLU A 30 7.69 -1.17 53.92
N SER A 31 8.36 -2.32 54.10
CA SER A 31 9.67 -2.56 53.51
C SER A 31 9.52 -2.85 52.02
N TRP A 32 9.85 -1.84 51.20
CA TRP A 32 9.94 -1.99 49.76
C TRP A 32 11.24 -2.70 49.40
N THR A 33 11.15 -3.81 48.69
CA THR A 33 12.30 -4.58 48.21
C THR A 33 12.51 -4.29 46.73
N LYS A 34 13.76 -3.98 46.33
CA LYS A 34 14.12 -3.78 44.92
C LYS A 34 14.00 -5.12 44.19
N THR A 35 13.07 -5.22 43.25
CA THR A 35 12.90 -6.39 42.40
C THR A 35 13.82 -6.34 41.18
N GLY A 36 14.09 -5.14 40.64
CA GLY A 36 14.99 -5.00 39.50
C GLY A 36 15.21 -3.58 39.00
N GLU A 37 15.92 -3.45 37.88
CA GLU A 37 16.32 -2.17 37.28
C GLU A 37 16.18 -2.22 35.76
N LEU A 38 15.54 -1.21 35.17
CA LEU A 38 15.35 -1.08 33.74
C LEU A 38 16.19 0.08 33.19
N LYS A 39 17.01 -0.19 32.18
CA LYS A 39 17.85 0.82 31.51
C LYS A 39 17.36 1.20 30.10
N TYR A 40 16.43 0.44 29.52
CA TYR A 40 16.01 0.58 28.13
C TYR A 40 14.60 1.20 28.02
N PRO A 41 14.39 2.17 27.12
CA PRO A 41 13.08 2.84 26.95
C PRO A 41 11.99 1.93 26.39
N LEU A 42 12.38 0.89 25.64
CA LEU A 42 11.48 -0.12 25.07
C LEU A 42 11.82 -1.49 25.66
N ALA A 43 10.97 -1.96 26.58
CA ALA A 43 11.15 -3.27 27.20
C ALA A 43 9.85 -3.85 27.75
N ASN A 44 9.82 -5.17 27.87
CA ASN A 44 8.89 -5.90 28.71
C ASN A 44 9.65 -6.37 29.95
N VAL A 45 9.10 -6.10 31.14
CA VAL A 45 9.65 -6.50 32.42
C VAL A 45 8.67 -7.46 33.07
N SER A 46 9.10 -8.68 33.32
CA SER A 46 8.26 -9.73 33.91
C SER A 46 8.86 -10.22 35.23
N PHE A 47 8.00 -10.39 36.24
CA PHE A 47 8.36 -10.91 37.56
C PHE A 47 7.12 -11.48 38.23
N ASN A 48 7.29 -12.21 39.34
CA ASN A 48 6.18 -12.84 40.04
C ASN A 48 5.81 -12.09 41.33
N GLY A 49 4.54 -12.20 41.71
CA GLY A 49 4.01 -11.67 42.96
C GLY A 49 2.94 -12.57 43.56
N ILE A 50 2.68 -12.39 44.85
CA ILE A 50 1.55 -13.04 45.53
C ILE A 50 0.31 -12.18 45.28
N TRP A 51 -0.70 -12.76 44.61
CA TRP A 51 -1.99 -12.11 44.37
C TRP A 51 -3.02 -12.64 45.35
N GLU A 52 -3.69 -11.71 46.05
CA GLU A 52 -4.77 -12.00 46.98
C GLU A 52 -5.87 -10.95 46.76
N PRO A 53 -7.09 -11.31 46.33
CA PRO A 53 -8.14 -10.34 45.99
C PRO A 53 -8.46 -9.35 47.12
N SER A 54 -8.32 -9.77 48.38
CA SER A 54 -8.63 -8.94 49.55
C SER A 54 -7.59 -7.85 49.83
N SER A 55 -6.30 -8.14 49.69
CA SER A 55 -5.19 -7.20 49.90
C SER A 55 -4.73 -6.50 48.62
N GLY A 56 -4.85 -7.16 47.47
CA GLY A 56 -4.40 -6.70 46.16
C GLY A 56 -2.88 -6.80 45.99
N LEU A 57 -2.37 -6.23 44.90
CA LEU A 57 -0.95 -6.21 44.56
C LEU A 57 -0.45 -4.78 44.37
N ARG A 58 0.77 -4.48 44.81
CA ARG A 58 1.38 -3.16 44.71
C ARG A 58 2.76 -3.21 44.08
N ILE A 59 3.04 -2.22 43.24
CA ILE A 59 4.31 -2.07 42.52
C ILE A 59 4.71 -0.61 42.62
N LYS A 60 5.97 -0.34 42.93
CA LYS A 60 6.54 1.02 42.91
C LYS A 60 7.63 1.09 41.85
N ILE A 61 7.60 2.14 41.04
CA ILE A 61 8.60 2.42 40.01
C ILE A 61 9.23 3.77 40.31
N ASP A 62 10.53 3.81 40.56
CA ASP A 62 11.27 5.04 40.85
C ASP A 62 12.16 5.43 39.67
N SER A 63 12.22 6.72 39.35
CA SER A 63 13.24 7.30 38.49
C SER A 63 14.58 7.32 39.21
N THR A 64 15.66 6.92 38.53
CA THR A 64 17.02 7.07 39.06
C THR A 64 17.58 8.49 38.88
N ASN A 65 16.99 9.26 37.96
CA ASN A 65 17.48 10.57 37.55
C ASN A 65 16.70 11.74 38.16
N SER A 66 15.61 11.46 38.88
CA SER A 66 14.75 12.48 39.47
C SER A 66 13.99 11.93 40.67
N ALA A 67 13.37 12.81 41.47
CA ALA A 67 12.52 12.40 42.58
C ALA A 67 11.16 11.81 42.14
N ARG A 68 10.98 11.56 40.84
CA ARG A 68 9.72 11.05 40.28
C ARG A 68 9.56 9.57 40.58
N SER A 69 8.36 9.19 40.99
CA SER A 69 7.98 7.79 41.21
C SER A 69 6.54 7.55 40.79
N VAL A 70 6.18 6.29 40.60
CA VAL A 70 4.80 5.85 40.36
C VAL A 70 4.48 4.71 41.32
N LEU A 71 3.36 4.84 42.04
CA LEU A 71 2.76 3.76 42.80
C LEU A 71 1.60 3.18 42.02
N ILE A 72 1.70 1.89 41.70
CA ILE A 72 0.67 1.11 41.03
C ILE A 72 0.00 0.23 42.08
N THR A 73 -1.31 0.32 42.20
CA THR A 73 -2.13 -0.56 43.05
C THR A 73 -3.11 -1.32 42.17
N LEU A 74 -3.10 -2.64 42.26
CA LEU A 74 -4.03 -3.54 41.58
C LEU A 74 -4.96 -4.13 42.64
N LYS A 75 -6.26 -3.78 42.58
CA LYS A 75 -7.28 -4.29 43.50
C LYS A 75 -8.64 -4.28 42.81
N PRO A 76 -9.50 -5.31 42.96
CA PRO A 76 -10.72 -5.45 42.14
C PRO A 76 -11.65 -4.22 42.10
N LYS A 77 -11.68 -3.39 43.16
CA LYS A 77 -12.50 -2.18 43.22
C LYS A 77 -11.70 -0.87 43.31
N ASN A 78 -10.37 -0.94 43.23
CA ASN A 78 -9.50 0.19 43.53
C ASN A 78 -8.14 0.07 42.84
N CYS A 79 -8.13 -0.24 41.53
CA CYS A 79 -6.92 -0.09 40.73
C CYS A 79 -6.52 1.39 40.67
N ARG A 80 -5.24 1.70 40.88
CA ARG A 80 -4.72 3.07 40.85
C ARG A 80 -3.34 3.11 40.21
N PHE A 81 -3.09 4.17 39.45
CA PHE A 81 -1.78 4.55 38.95
C PHE A 81 -1.49 5.97 39.44
N VAL A 82 -0.60 6.10 40.42
CA VAL A 82 -0.38 7.36 41.14
C VAL A 82 1.06 7.82 40.92
N PRO A 83 1.30 8.77 40.00
CA PRO A 83 2.61 9.39 39.86
C PRO A 83 2.84 10.41 40.99
N SER A 84 4.10 10.58 41.38
CA SER A 84 4.53 11.46 42.47
C SER A 84 5.85 12.16 42.10
N PRO A 85 6.01 13.47 42.42
CA PRO A 85 5.00 14.35 42.98
C PRO A 85 3.95 14.74 41.93
N SER A 86 2.66 14.75 42.30
CA SER A 86 1.55 14.96 41.35
C SER A 86 1.59 16.29 40.61
N SER A 87 2.22 17.32 41.21
CA SER A 87 2.41 18.64 40.59
C SER A 87 3.30 18.65 39.36
N GLU A 88 4.11 17.60 39.14
CA GLU A 88 5.00 17.49 37.98
C GLU A 88 4.36 16.79 36.77
N PHE A 89 3.12 16.32 36.89
CA PHE A 89 2.42 15.59 35.83
C PHE A 89 1.17 16.35 35.40
N PRO A 90 0.92 16.51 34.08
CA PRO A 90 -0.32 17.10 33.61
C PRO A 90 -1.53 16.24 34.05
N SER A 91 -2.65 16.88 34.39
CA SER A 91 -3.84 16.17 34.88
C SER A 91 -4.56 15.40 33.78
N TYR A 92 -4.62 15.94 32.56
CA TYR A 92 -5.40 15.36 31.45
C TYR A 92 -4.97 13.94 31.04
N PRO A 93 -3.66 13.62 30.95
CA PRO A 93 -3.24 12.26 30.62
C PRO A 93 -3.55 11.27 31.75
N LEU A 94 -3.53 11.73 33.01
CA LEU A 94 -3.90 10.91 34.16
C LEU A 94 -5.41 10.63 34.23
N GLU A 95 -6.23 11.57 33.76
CA GLU A 95 -7.67 11.36 33.56
C GLU A 95 -7.98 10.33 32.46
N ALA A 96 -7.07 10.15 31.50
CA ALA A 96 -7.23 9.24 30.36
C ALA A 96 -6.65 7.83 30.57
N ILE A 97 -6.23 7.49 31.80
CA ILE A 97 -5.75 6.16 32.18
C ILE A 97 -6.89 5.14 32.05
N GLN A 98 -6.61 4.03 31.37
CA GLN A 98 -7.56 2.93 31.26
C GLN A 98 -7.32 1.92 32.37
N TYR A 99 -8.40 1.50 33.01
CA TYR A 99 -8.41 0.45 34.03
C TYR A 99 -9.34 -0.68 33.59
N ASN A 100 -8.86 -1.91 33.67
CA ASN A 100 -9.63 -3.12 33.42
C ASN A 100 -9.59 -4.01 34.68
N PRO A 101 -10.37 -3.69 35.72
CA PRO A 101 -10.38 -4.49 36.95
C PRO A 101 -10.92 -5.92 36.73
N ASP A 102 -11.72 -6.14 35.68
CA ASP A 102 -12.24 -7.46 35.30
C ASP A 102 -11.14 -8.40 34.76
N ALA A 103 -9.96 -7.87 34.47
CA ALA A 103 -8.76 -8.65 34.17
C ALA A 103 -8.19 -9.37 35.39
N LEU A 104 -8.48 -8.90 36.62
CA LEU A 104 -7.89 -9.42 37.84
C LEU A 104 -8.44 -10.81 38.20
N PRO A 105 -7.59 -11.77 38.62
CA PRO A 105 -8.06 -13.09 39.04
C PRO A 105 -8.99 -13.02 40.25
N ALA A 106 -10.09 -13.77 40.20
CA ALA A 106 -11.06 -13.86 41.31
C ALA A 106 -10.54 -14.69 42.50
N THR A 107 -9.53 -15.53 42.28
CA THR A 107 -8.92 -16.41 43.28
C THR A 107 -7.50 -15.97 43.60
N SER A 108 -7.03 -16.29 44.81
CA SER A 108 -5.65 -16.03 45.22
C SER A 108 -4.66 -16.89 44.42
N LEU A 109 -3.52 -16.30 44.07
CA LEU A 109 -2.43 -16.96 43.36
C LEU A 109 -1.13 -16.75 44.15
N THR A 110 -0.46 -17.83 44.51
CA THR A 110 0.82 -17.78 45.24
C THR A 110 2.00 -17.38 44.34
N ASN A 111 1.82 -17.38 43.02
CA ASN A 111 2.85 -17.07 42.04
C ASN A 111 2.24 -16.45 40.76
N ALA A 112 1.63 -15.27 40.89
CA ALA A 112 1.05 -14.54 39.76
C ALA A 112 2.15 -13.87 38.92
N LEU A 113 2.10 -14.04 37.60
CA LEU A 113 2.96 -13.37 36.63
C LEU A 113 2.49 -11.93 36.39
N ILE A 114 3.38 -10.99 36.65
CA ILE A 114 3.21 -9.57 36.38
C ILE A 114 4.09 -9.22 35.19
N THR A 115 3.53 -8.55 34.19
CA THR A 115 4.33 -8.00 33.08
C THR A 115 4.07 -6.50 32.95
N LEU A 116 5.15 -5.71 33.02
CA LEU A 116 5.14 -4.28 32.76
C LEU A 116 5.71 -4.02 31.38
N LYS A 117 4.94 -3.32 30.53
CA LYS A 117 5.41 -2.81 29.25
C LYS A 117 5.81 -1.36 29.38
N PHE A 118 7.01 -1.06 28.90
CA PHE A 118 7.51 0.30 28.77
C PHE A 118 7.60 0.62 27.27
N ARG A 119 6.77 1.56 26.81
CA ARG A 119 6.82 2.12 25.46
C ARG A 119 6.80 3.65 25.51
N PRO A 120 7.33 4.34 24.49
CA PRO A 120 7.19 5.79 24.33
C PRO A 120 5.74 6.28 24.29
N GLU A 121 4.81 5.45 23.78
CA GLU A 121 3.41 5.81 23.56
C GLU A 121 2.56 5.57 24.82
N ALA A 122 2.78 4.47 25.54
CA ALA A 122 2.12 4.16 26.80
C ALA A 122 2.88 3.10 27.62
N TRP A 123 2.65 3.12 28.93
CA TRP A 123 2.97 2.02 29.82
C TRP A 123 1.74 1.14 30.01
N ALA A 124 1.96 -0.17 30.11
CA ALA A 124 0.87 -1.11 30.37
C ALA A 124 1.26 -2.13 31.43
N VAL A 125 0.30 -2.48 32.29
CA VAL A 125 0.45 -3.45 33.39
C VAL A 125 -0.44 -4.64 33.11
N TYR A 126 0.15 -5.82 33.09
CA TYR A 126 -0.52 -7.10 32.88
C TYR A 126 -0.42 -7.96 34.13
N LEU A 127 -1.48 -8.71 34.42
CA LEU A 127 -1.51 -9.76 35.42
C LEU A 127 -2.05 -11.03 34.75
N GLU A 128 -1.31 -12.14 34.79
CA GLU A 128 -1.66 -13.39 34.09
C GLU A 128 -2.00 -13.18 32.61
N ASP A 129 -1.14 -12.44 31.89
CA ASP A 129 -1.29 -12.06 30.47
C ASP A 129 -2.54 -11.23 30.11
N ARG A 130 -3.28 -10.74 31.11
CA ARG A 130 -4.43 -9.84 30.90
C ARG A 130 -4.06 -8.39 31.24
N PRO A 131 -4.27 -7.41 30.35
CA PRO A 131 -3.99 -6.01 30.62
C PRO A 131 -4.96 -5.45 31.66
N VAL A 132 -4.41 -4.89 32.74
CA VAL A 132 -5.15 -4.31 33.87
C VAL A 132 -5.11 -2.79 33.83
N ILE A 133 -3.97 -2.19 33.47
CA ILE A 133 -3.80 -0.73 33.41
C ILE A 133 -3.07 -0.37 32.12
N VAL A 134 -3.55 0.65 31.41
CA VAL A 134 -2.81 1.34 30.34
C VAL A 134 -2.76 2.82 30.69
N ALA A 135 -1.55 3.36 30.82
CA ALA A 135 -1.30 4.71 31.29
C ALA A 135 -0.26 5.41 30.41
N PRO A 136 -0.33 6.73 30.22
CA PRO A 136 0.73 7.48 29.54
C PRO A 136 2.05 7.38 30.31
N PRO A 137 3.21 7.40 29.64
CA PRO A 137 4.50 7.30 30.31
C PRO A 137 4.76 8.55 31.17
N PRO A 138 4.91 8.41 32.50
CA PRO A 138 5.13 9.55 33.38
C PRO A 138 6.58 10.09 33.27
N PHE A 139 7.53 9.19 33.05
CA PHE A 139 8.95 9.48 32.85
C PHE A 139 9.60 8.31 32.11
N TYR A 140 10.91 8.40 31.83
CA TYR A 140 11.64 7.42 31.03
C TYR A 140 12.83 6.85 31.81
N PRO A 141 13.35 5.67 31.41
CA PRO A 141 14.50 5.02 32.05
C PRO A 141 15.75 5.90 32.21
N PRO A 142 16.63 5.62 33.20
CA PRO A 142 16.69 4.39 34.00
C PRO A 142 15.69 4.36 35.17
N LEU A 143 15.05 3.21 35.38
CA LEU A 143 14.00 2.99 36.38
C LEU A 143 14.38 1.88 37.37
N LEU A 144 13.92 1.99 38.62
CA LEU A 144 13.97 0.94 39.63
C LEU A 144 12.57 0.41 39.90
N VAL A 145 12.40 -0.91 39.96
CA VAL A 145 11.10 -1.56 40.24
C VAL A 145 11.15 -2.21 41.61
N PHE A 146 10.12 -1.98 42.42
CA PHE A 146 10.00 -2.47 43.79
C PHE A 146 8.65 -3.15 44.05
N GLN A 147 8.67 -4.13 44.97
CA GLN A 147 7.49 -4.79 45.53
C GLN A 147 7.54 -4.76 47.07
N PRO A 148 6.38 -4.78 47.76
CA PRO A 148 6.35 -5.07 49.19
C PRO A 148 6.94 -6.46 49.47
N GLY A 149 7.78 -6.58 50.51
CA GLY A 149 8.47 -7.84 50.81
C GLY A 149 7.55 -9.04 51.07
N ASP A 150 6.34 -8.80 51.60
CA ASP A 150 5.31 -9.81 51.84
C ASP A 150 4.56 -10.25 50.58
N GLN A 151 4.77 -9.59 49.44
CA GLN A 151 4.19 -9.91 48.14
C GLN A 151 5.17 -10.60 47.19
N ILE A 152 6.39 -10.91 47.64
CA ILE A 152 7.40 -11.63 46.85
C ILE A 152 7.29 -13.13 47.15
N PRO A 153 7.07 -14.00 46.14
CA PRO A 153 6.99 -15.44 46.36
C PRO A 153 8.30 -16.03 46.88
N ALA A 154 8.24 -16.93 47.87
CA ALA A 154 9.41 -17.51 48.52
C ALA A 154 10.37 -18.28 47.58
N TYR A 155 9.87 -18.77 46.43
CA TYR A 155 10.61 -19.63 45.49
C TYR A 155 10.74 -19.03 44.08
N SER A 156 10.33 -17.78 43.84
CA SER A 156 10.37 -17.14 42.52
C SER A 156 10.91 -15.72 42.60
N THR A 157 12.21 -15.57 42.34
CA THR A 157 12.91 -14.26 42.34
C THR A 157 13.33 -13.81 40.94
N ASN A 158 12.76 -14.41 39.88
CA ASN A 158 13.17 -14.12 38.52
C ASN A 158 12.56 -12.78 38.04
N PHE A 159 13.34 -11.71 38.18
CA PHE A 159 13.10 -10.46 37.45
C PHE A 159 13.74 -10.55 36.08
N TYR A 160 12.91 -10.48 35.04
CA TYR A 160 13.33 -10.74 33.69
C TYR A 160 12.98 -9.55 32.78
N ILE A 161 13.97 -9.11 32.00
CA ILE A 161 13.83 -7.98 31.09
C ILE A 161 14.01 -8.49 29.67
N ARG A 162 12.99 -8.29 28.82
CA ARG A 162 13.14 -8.41 27.37
C ARG A 162 13.21 -7.03 26.76
N LYS A 163 14.35 -6.70 26.15
CA LYS A 163 14.46 -5.51 25.31
C LYS A 163 13.60 -5.71 24.07
N VAL A 164 12.85 -4.67 23.70
CA VAL A 164 12.10 -4.65 22.44
C VAL A 164 12.82 -3.71 21.48
N GLU A 165 13.00 -4.15 20.25
CA GLU A 165 13.64 -3.35 19.21
C GLU A 165 12.72 -2.21 18.81
N GLU A 166 13.31 -1.02 18.61
CA GLU A 166 12.55 0.15 18.14
C GLU A 166 12.00 -0.09 16.73
N LYS A 167 12.76 -0.79 15.88
CA LYS A 167 12.39 -1.09 14.50
C LYS A 167 12.47 -2.59 14.25
N ILE A 168 11.35 -3.28 14.44
CA ILE A 168 11.12 -4.60 13.88
C ILE A 168 10.97 -4.40 12.37
N GLN A 169 11.80 -5.07 11.58
CA GLN A 169 11.65 -5.14 10.13
C GLN A 169 11.97 -6.56 9.68
N TYR A 170 10.96 -7.28 9.21
CA TYR A 170 11.11 -8.60 8.62
C TYR A 170 10.34 -8.61 7.29
N GLU A 171 11.04 -8.86 6.20
CA GLU A 171 10.48 -8.94 4.86
C GLU A 171 10.93 -10.25 4.23
N ASN A 172 9.98 -10.99 3.63
CA ASN A 172 10.27 -12.21 2.90
C ASN A 172 9.31 -12.30 1.70
N ASN A 173 9.85 -12.06 0.52
CA ASN A 173 9.17 -12.24 -0.76
C ASN A 173 9.50 -13.61 -1.40
N PHE A 174 10.09 -14.51 -0.60
CA PHE A 174 10.55 -15.85 -0.99
C PHE A 174 11.52 -15.88 -2.19
N PHE A 175 12.07 -14.74 -2.59
CA PHE A 175 12.94 -14.62 -3.75
C PHE A 175 14.42 -14.60 -3.32
N GLU A 176 15.21 -15.57 -3.80
CA GLU A 176 16.65 -15.62 -3.57
C GLU A 176 17.44 -15.67 -4.89
N THR A 177 18.51 -14.89 -4.96
CA THR A 177 19.51 -14.93 -6.03
C THR A 177 20.79 -15.60 -5.52
N GLY A 178 20.75 -16.91 -5.26
CA GLY A 178 21.93 -17.76 -5.04
C GLY A 178 22.64 -17.64 -3.68
N ASN A 179 22.96 -18.82 -3.12
CA ASN A 179 23.77 -19.15 -1.94
C ASN A 179 23.11 -19.22 -0.55
N GLU A 180 21.86 -18.78 -0.35
CA GLU A 180 21.13 -19.14 0.87
C GLU A 180 20.38 -20.47 0.67
N THR A 181 20.47 -21.37 1.65
CA THR A 181 19.94 -22.74 1.56
C THR A 181 18.62 -22.90 2.31
N ASN A 182 18.06 -21.83 2.87
CA ASN A 182 16.84 -21.91 3.67
C ASN A 182 15.96 -20.66 3.54
N LEU A 183 15.17 -20.60 2.47
CA LEU A 183 14.11 -19.60 2.23
C LEU A 183 13.01 -19.54 3.32
N LEU A 184 12.94 -20.53 4.20
CA LEU A 184 12.07 -20.54 5.39
C LEU A 184 12.82 -20.12 6.66
N ALA A 185 14.05 -19.60 6.55
CA ALA A 185 14.80 -19.11 7.70
C ALA A 185 14.01 -18.05 8.47
N GLY A 186 13.92 -18.25 9.80
CA GLY A 186 13.11 -17.40 10.68
C GLY A 186 11.63 -17.78 10.77
N LEU A 187 11.18 -18.80 10.02
CA LEU A 187 9.84 -19.37 10.11
C LEU A 187 9.86 -20.77 10.74
N ASN A 188 8.84 -21.07 11.54
CA ASN A 188 8.65 -22.33 12.26
C ASN A 188 7.30 -22.92 11.90
N ILE A 189 7.28 -24.14 11.38
CA ILE A 189 6.03 -24.86 11.10
C ILE A 189 5.44 -25.34 12.41
N GLU A 190 4.27 -24.82 12.77
CA GLU A 190 3.54 -25.23 13.98
C GLU A 190 2.56 -26.37 13.66
N SER A 191 2.00 -26.38 12.44
CA SER A 191 1.07 -27.41 11.97
C SER A 191 0.89 -27.38 10.44
N GLY A 192 0.40 -28.49 9.87
CA GLY A 192 0.14 -28.63 8.44
C GLY A 192 1.41 -28.86 7.61
N THR A 193 1.26 -28.82 6.29
CA THR A 193 2.38 -28.97 5.35
C THR A 193 2.70 -27.63 4.72
N TRP A 194 3.95 -27.19 4.84
CA TRP A 194 4.43 -25.94 4.27
C TRP A 194 5.64 -26.22 3.39
N ARG A 195 5.60 -25.71 2.16
CA ARG A 195 6.67 -25.86 1.18
C ARG A 195 6.69 -24.67 0.24
N LEU A 196 7.83 -24.43 -0.39
CA LEU A 196 7.87 -23.49 -1.50
C LEU A 196 7.14 -24.08 -2.70
N HIS A 197 6.37 -23.23 -3.37
CA HIS A 197 5.79 -23.48 -4.68
C HIS A 197 6.59 -22.67 -5.69
N SER A 198 7.24 -23.37 -6.60
CA SER A 198 8.08 -22.79 -7.64
C SER A 198 7.31 -22.59 -8.95
N VAL A 199 7.87 -21.79 -9.86
CA VAL A 199 7.36 -21.69 -11.24
C VAL A 199 7.33 -23.07 -11.94
N LEU A 200 8.23 -23.99 -11.60
CA LEU A 200 8.23 -25.35 -12.15
C LEU A 200 6.97 -26.12 -11.79
N ASP A 201 6.48 -25.98 -10.56
CA ASP A 201 5.26 -26.63 -10.09
C ASP A 201 4.05 -26.10 -10.88
N THR A 202 4.00 -24.79 -11.16
CA THR A 202 2.98 -24.17 -12.02
C THR A 202 3.01 -24.73 -13.44
N VAL A 203 4.19 -24.83 -14.06
CA VAL A 203 4.36 -25.35 -15.43
C VAL A 203 3.96 -26.83 -15.52
N GLN A 204 4.29 -27.63 -14.50
CA GLN A 204 3.88 -29.04 -14.42
C GLN A 204 2.37 -29.19 -14.32
N LEU A 205 1.69 -28.37 -13.51
CA LEU A 205 0.23 -28.36 -13.40
C LEU A 205 -0.47 -27.99 -14.72
N LYS A 206 0.16 -27.17 -15.57
CA LYS A 206 -0.35 -26.85 -16.92
C LYS A 206 -0.13 -27.97 -17.96
N GLY A 207 0.55 -29.05 -17.61
CA GLY A 207 0.79 -30.19 -18.51
C GLY A 207 1.79 -29.91 -19.64
N GLU A 208 2.60 -28.85 -19.53
CA GLU A 208 3.59 -28.50 -20.54
C GLU A 208 4.83 -29.41 -20.46
N THR A 209 5.21 -30.05 -21.56
CA THR A 209 6.36 -30.97 -21.60
C THR A 209 7.68 -30.21 -21.77
N ILE A 210 8.48 -30.12 -20.71
CA ILE A 210 9.85 -29.56 -20.79
C ILE A 210 10.76 -30.58 -21.50
N LYS A 211 11.16 -30.29 -22.75
CA LYS A 211 11.88 -31.23 -23.63
C LYS A 211 13.33 -31.56 -23.21
N SER A 212 13.88 -30.99 -22.13
CA SER A 212 15.30 -31.08 -21.79
C SER A 212 15.55 -31.18 -20.28
N LYS A 213 16.22 -32.26 -19.83
CA LYS A 213 16.75 -32.40 -18.45
C LYS A 213 17.94 -31.47 -18.15
N LYS A 214 18.57 -30.84 -19.16
CA LYS A 214 19.78 -30.00 -19.02
C LYS A 214 19.49 -28.50 -18.81
N SER A 215 18.23 -28.09 -18.90
CA SER A 215 17.79 -26.69 -18.81
C SER A 215 16.48 -26.63 -18.02
N VAL A 216 16.58 -26.66 -16.69
CA VAL A 216 15.44 -26.49 -15.78
C VAL A 216 15.33 -24.99 -15.47
N LEU A 217 14.11 -24.46 -15.28
CA LEU A 217 13.90 -23.09 -14.79
C LEU A 217 14.75 -22.82 -13.54
N GLN A 218 15.35 -21.63 -13.42
CA GLN A 218 16.20 -21.27 -12.29
C GLN A 218 15.78 -19.91 -11.69
N PRO A 219 15.89 -19.71 -10.36
CA PRO A 219 15.42 -18.49 -9.70
C PRO A 219 16.02 -17.19 -10.25
N GLU A 220 17.31 -17.19 -10.58
CA GLU A 220 18.02 -15.99 -11.07
C GLU A 220 17.59 -15.53 -12.47
N PHE A 221 16.75 -16.30 -13.17
CA PHE A 221 16.17 -15.96 -14.48
C PHE A 221 14.67 -15.67 -14.40
N SER A 222 14.14 -15.41 -13.21
CA SER A 222 12.73 -15.10 -12.95
C SER A 222 12.59 -13.79 -12.18
N PRO A 223 11.51 -13.00 -12.38
CA PRO A 223 11.20 -11.85 -11.54
C PRO A 223 10.60 -12.28 -10.18
N ASN A 224 9.84 -13.37 -10.14
CA ASN A 224 9.25 -13.92 -8.93
C ASN A 224 9.15 -15.45 -9.09
N PHE A 225 10.10 -16.20 -8.49
CA PHE A 225 10.25 -17.63 -8.75
C PHE A 225 9.54 -18.53 -7.74
N TYR A 226 9.47 -18.10 -6.48
CA TYR A 226 8.92 -18.90 -5.39
C TYR A 226 7.78 -18.13 -4.73
N SER A 227 6.80 -18.88 -4.28
CA SER A 227 5.80 -18.46 -3.30
C SER A 227 5.75 -19.51 -2.21
N LEU A 228 5.19 -19.21 -1.05
CA LEU A 228 4.99 -20.19 0.00
C LEU A 228 3.63 -20.88 -0.18
N ARG A 229 3.58 -22.21 -0.08
CA ARG A 229 2.35 -22.99 -0.14
C ARG A 229 2.08 -23.70 1.18
N GLY A 230 0.91 -23.44 1.75
CA GLY A 230 0.40 -24.09 2.97
C GLY A 230 -0.79 -25.00 2.68
N GLU A 231 -0.78 -26.22 3.23
CA GLU A 231 -1.81 -27.24 3.01
C GLU A 231 -2.21 -27.94 4.32
N GLY A 232 -3.47 -28.37 4.39
CA GLY A 232 -4.02 -29.13 5.51
C GLY A 232 -5.16 -28.40 6.22
N THR A 233 -5.52 -28.89 7.40
CA THR A 233 -6.54 -28.28 8.27
C THR A 233 -5.86 -27.55 9.40
N ASN A 234 -6.16 -26.26 9.59
CA ASN A 234 -5.55 -25.43 10.62
C ASN A 234 -4.01 -25.42 10.55
N ALA A 235 -3.47 -25.37 9.32
CA ALA A 235 -2.05 -25.27 9.05
C ALA A 235 -1.53 -23.89 9.46
N ILE A 236 -0.44 -23.86 10.22
CA ILE A 236 0.15 -22.63 10.77
C ILE A 236 1.66 -22.69 10.63
N ILE A 237 2.25 -21.58 10.18
CA ILE A 237 3.69 -21.32 10.19
C ILE A 237 3.94 -19.95 10.82
N THR A 238 4.85 -19.85 11.78
CA THR A 238 5.08 -18.62 12.57
C THR A 238 6.50 -18.09 12.46
N GLY A 239 6.68 -16.79 12.64
CA GLY A 239 7.98 -16.13 12.73
C GLY A 239 8.02 -15.10 13.86
N GLY A 240 9.22 -14.56 14.12
CA GLY A 240 9.44 -13.59 15.18
C GLY A 240 9.42 -14.20 16.59
N TYR A 241 9.22 -13.35 17.60
CA TYR A 241 9.33 -13.73 19.00
C TYR A 241 8.01 -13.58 19.77
N ASP A 242 7.89 -14.33 20.87
CA ASP A 242 6.75 -14.35 21.79
C ASP A 242 6.45 -13.01 22.49
N PHE A 243 7.38 -12.06 22.44
CA PHE A 243 7.24 -10.72 23.04
C PHE A 243 6.98 -9.60 22.05
N TYR A 244 6.93 -9.89 20.75
CA TYR A 244 6.55 -8.90 19.74
C TYR A 244 5.11 -8.46 19.96
N ASP A 245 4.87 -7.14 19.89
CA ASP A 245 3.55 -6.58 20.18
C ASP A 245 3.06 -5.55 19.16
N MET A 246 3.32 -4.25 19.34
CA MET A 246 2.76 -3.22 18.46
C MET A 246 3.46 -3.27 17.10
N TYR A 247 2.95 -4.11 16.19
CA TYR A 247 3.45 -4.28 14.82
C TYR A 247 2.33 -4.22 13.78
N SER A 248 2.70 -3.91 12.55
CA SER A 248 1.90 -4.19 11.37
C SER A 248 2.46 -5.42 10.68
N PHE A 249 1.57 -6.35 10.31
CA PHE A 249 1.91 -7.60 9.65
C PHE A 249 1.01 -7.79 8.43
N GLU A 250 1.62 -8.05 7.27
CA GLU A 250 0.92 -8.25 6.01
C GLU A 250 1.53 -9.37 5.16
N SER A 251 0.72 -9.96 4.29
CA SER A 251 1.14 -10.91 3.26
C SER A 251 0.14 -10.93 2.11
N GLY A 252 0.64 -11.13 0.89
CA GLY A 252 -0.18 -11.47 -0.27
C GLY A 252 -0.71 -12.89 -0.15
N VAL A 253 -2.00 -13.09 -0.43
CA VAL A 253 -2.69 -14.37 -0.33
C VAL A 253 -3.49 -14.61 -1.61
N GLU A 254 -3.35 -15.80 -2.19
CA GLU A 254 -4.19 -16.24 -3.31
C GLU A 254 -5.50 -16.81 -2.78
N LEU A 255 -6.62 -16.28 -3.27
CA LEU A 255 -7.95 -16.72 -2.87
C LEU A 255 -8.30 -18.05 -3.54
N VAL A 256 -8.35 -19.12 -2.77
CA VAL A 256 -8.74 -20.47 -3.22
C VAL A 256 -9.78 -21.05 -2.25
N PRO A 257 -10.57 -22.06 -2.64
CA PRO A 257 -11.52 -22.70 -1.74
C PRO A 257 -10.90 -23.11 -0.39
N GLY A 258 -11.54 -22.69 0.71
CA GLY A 258 -11.06 -22.91 2.08
C GLY A 258 -11.03 -21.64 2.93
N GLU A 259 -10.16 -21.63 3.94
CA GLU A 259 -9.89 -20.46 4.79
C GLU A 259 -8.40 -20.16 4.84
N MET A 260 -8.01 -18.89 4.68
CA MET A 260 -6.62 -18.48 4.54
C MET A 260 -6.37 -17.10 5.13
N GLY A 261 -5.17 -16.84 5.65
CA GLY A 261 -4.80 -15.49 6.04
C GLY A 261 -3.68 -15.43 7.07
N LEU A 262 -3.86 -14.53 8.04
CA LEU A 262 -2.84 -14.17 9.01
C LEU A 262 -3.21 -14.68 10.40
N VAL A 263 -2.23 -15.18 11.14
CA VAL A 263 -2.30 -15.33 12.60
C VAL A 263 -1.31 -14.40 13.26
N PHE A 264 -1.69 -13.87 14.42
CA PHE A 264 -0.89 -12.88 15.13
C PHE A 264 -1.10 -13.00 16.63
N LEU A 265 -0.15 -12.43 17.38
CA LEU A 265 -0.01 -12.65 18.82
C LEU A 265 -0.08 -14.14 19.18
N PHE A 266 0.57 -14.97 18.36
CA PHE A 266 0.59 -16.41 18.52
C PHE A 266 1.52 -16.79 19.68
N LYS A 267 0.95 -17.38 20.72
CA LYS A 267 1.69 -17.90 21.87
C LYS A 267 1.97 -19.39 21.71
N ASP A 268 0.90 -20.14 21.45
CA ASP A 268 0.88 -21.58 21.19
C ASP A 268 -0.41 -21.95 20.44
N GLN A 269 -0.60 -23.23 20.13
CA GLN A 269 -1.80 -23.72 19.40
C GLN A 269 -3.13 -23.54 20.18
N THR A 270 -3.08 -23.09 21.43
CA THR A 270 -4.26 -22.88 22.28
C THR A 270 -4.70 -21.43 22.38
N SER A 271 -3.83 -20.47 22.06
CA SER A 271 -4.09 -19.04 22.23
C SER A 271 -3.38 -18.20 21.16
N TYR A 272 -4.17 -17.67 20.23
CA TYR A 272 -3.73 -16.75 19.17
C TYR A 272 -4.94 -16.07 18.50
N PHE A 273 -4.69 -15.02 17.73
CA PHE A 273 -5.70 -14.34 16.93
C PHE A 273 -5.52 -14.67 15.44
N GLY A 274 -6.61 -14.61 14.69
CA GLY A 274 -6.64 -14.82 13.25
C GLY A 274 -7.39 -13.71 12.53
N TYR A 275 -6.87 -13.29 11.39
CA TYR A 275 -7.57 -12.48 10.40
C TYR A 275 -7.52 -13.21 9.06
N THR A 276 -8.66 -13.76 8.66
CA THR A 276 -8.74 -14.74 7.56
C THR A 276 -9.79 -14.35 6.53
N ALA A 277 -9.53 -14.70 5.28
CA ALA A 277 -10.50 -14.81 4.21
C ALA A 277 -11.02 -16.24 4.15
N LYS A 278 -12.34 -16.42 4.13
CA LYS A 278 -13.00 -17.69 3.84
C LYS A 278 -13.67 -17.61 2.48
N VAL A 279 -13.29 -18.54 1.62
CA VAL A 279 -13.75 -18.65 0.24
C VAL A 279 -14.55 -19.94 0.10
N ASP A 280 -15.79 -19.80 -0.35
CA ASP A 280 -16.70 -20.90 -0.64
C ASP A 280 -16.89 -20.99 -2.16
N GLU A 281 -16.80 -22.21 -2.71
CA GLU A 281 -16.96 -22.47 -4.14
C GLU A 281 -18.32 -22.01 -4.66
N GLU A 282 -19.36 -22.13 -3.84
CA GLU A 282 -20.73 -21.78 -4.21
C GLU A 282 -21.05 -20.30 -3.96
N SER A 283 -20.27 -19.60 -3.14
CA SER A 283 -20.48 -18.18 -2.81
C SER A 283 -19.88 -17.24 -3.85
N GLU A 284 -20.53 -16.09 -4.07
CA GLU A 284 -19.99 -14.96 -4.84
C GLU A 284 -19.25 -13.93 -3.94
N GLU A 285 -19.24 -14.18 -2.63
CA GLU A 285 -18.70 -13.29 -1.62
C GLU A 285 -17.64 -14.04 -0.79
N VAL A 286 -16.54 -13.35 -0.51
CA VAL A 286 -15.49 -13.81 0.42
C VAL A 286 -15.78 -13.22 1.78
N ILE A 287 -15.71 -14.04 2.83
CA ILE A 287 -15.92 -13.59 4.20
C ILE A 287 -14.56 -13.31 4.84
N LEU A 288 -14.34 -12.06 5.24
CA LEU A 288 -13.19 -11.64 6.03
C LEU A 288 -13.58 -11.64 7.51
N SER A 289 -12.86 -12.38 8.35
CA SER A 289 -13.19 -12.55 9.77
C SER A 289 -12.00 -12.25 10.67
N LEU A 290 -12.25 -11.54 11.77
CA LEU A 290 -11.32 -11.38 12.89
C LEU A 290 -11.78 -12.28 14.04
N TRP A 291 -10.93 -13.18 14.50
CA TRP A 291 -11.27 -14.17 15.52
C TRP A 291 -10.11 -14.49 16.47
N LYS A 292 -10.41 -15.17 17.59
CA LYS A 292 -9.44 -15.68 18.55
C LYS A 292 -9.66 -17.18 18.81
N GLN A 293 -8.56 -17.93 18.84
CA GLN A 293 -8.53 -19.30 19.30
C GLN A 293 -8.35 -19.33 20.83
N SER A 294 -9.17 -20.10 21.53
CA SER A 294 -9.00 -20.43 22.94
C SER A 294 -9.16 -21.94 23.14
N GLY A 295 -8.26 -22.61 23.88
CA GLY A 295 -8.42 -24.01 24.29
C GLY A 295 -7.98 -25.08 23.29
N GLY A 296 -7.03 -24.76 22.40
CA GLY A 296 -6.40 -25.72 21.47
C GLY A 296 -7.11 -25.85 20.11
N PRO A 297 -6.64 -26.74 19.20
CA PRO A 297 -7.23 -26.91 17.86
C PRO A 297 -8.70 -27.38 17.84
N ALA A 298 -9.14 -28.07 18.90
CA ALA A 298 -10.53 -28.48 19.11
C ALA A 298 -11.35 -27.45 19.92
N GLY A 299 -10.71 -26.35 20.36
CA GLY A 299 -11.34 -25.28 21.12
C GLY A 299 -12.23 -24.40 20.25
N GLN A 300 -13.23 -23.77 20.87
CA GLN A 300 -14.17 -22.90 20.18
C GLN A 300 -13.47 -21.62 19.71
N ARG A 301 -13.57 -21.32 18.41
CA ARG A 301 -13.18 -20.00 17.87
C ARG A 301 -14.22 -18.95 18.26
N TYR A 302 -13.74 -17.83 18.78
CA TYR A 302 -14.58 -16.66 19.03
C TYR A 302 -14.38 -15.63 17.91
N ILE A 303 -15.43 -15.32 17.17
CA ILE A 303 -15.39 -14.34 16.07
C ILE A 303 -15.77 -12.96 16.64
N TYR A 304 -14.85 -12.00 16.54
CA TYR A 304 -15.05 -10.62 17.00
C TYR A 304 -15.76 -9.76 15.95
N ASP A 305 -15.49 -10.00 14.68
CA ASP A 305 -16.13 -9.30 13.57
C ASP A 305 -15.98 -10.08 12.27
N ALA A 306 -16.93 -9.87 11.35
CA ALA A 306 -16.87 -10.44 10.02
C ALA A 306 -17.58 -9.57 8.99
N VAL A 307 -17.02 -9.48 7.79
CA VAL A 307 -17.62 -8.78 6.65
C VAL A 307 -17.55 -9.65 5.39
N SER A 308 -18.47 -9.41 4.47
CA SER A 308 -18.45 -9.99 3.12
C SER A 308 -17.98 -8.96 2.10
N VAL A 309 -17.23 -9.43 1.10
CA VAL A 309 -16.69 -8.63 0.00
C VAL A 309 -16.81 -9.41 -1.32
N PRO A 310 -17.23 -8.77 -2.44
CA PRO A 310 -17.43 -9.43 -3.72
C PRO A 310 -16.08 -9.62 -4.44
N LEU A 311 -15.30 -10.59 -3.96
CA LEU A 311 -14.04 -11.02 -4.56
C LEU A 311 -14.20 -12.38 -5.24
N THR A 312 -13.33 -12.64 -6.20
CA THR A 312 -13.34 -13.90 -6.94
C THR A 312 -12.14 -14.77 -6.60
N MET A 313 -12.25 -16.07 -6.86
CA MET A 313 -11.14 -17.00 -6.70
C MET A 313 -9.98 -16.68 -7.65
N ARG A 314 -8.79 -17.15 -7.29
CA ARG A 314 -7.50 -16.96 -7.97
C ARG A 314 -7.03 -15.51 -8.02
N GLN A 315 -7.75 -14.58 -7.39
CA GLN A 315 -7.25 -13.24 -7.14
C GLN A 315 -6.19 -13.28 -6.06
N TRP A 316 -5.17 -12.46 -6.22
CA TRP A 316 -4.27 -12.11 -5.14
C TRP A 316 -4.82 -10.90 -4.39
N VAL A 317 -4.81 -10.98 -3.07
CA VAL A 317 -5.15 -9.86 -2.18
C VAL A 317 -4.09 -9.72 -1.11
N LYS A 318 -3.88 -8.51 -0.61
CA LYS A 318 -2.98 -8.30 0.54
C LYS A 318 -3.80 -8.20 1.82
N LEU A 319 -3.64 -9.14 2.72
CA LEU A 319 -4.22 -9.03 4.06
C LEU A 319 -3.20 -8.34 4.95
N ARG A 320 -3.67 -7.45 5.83
CA ARG A 320 -2.82 -6.80 6.84
C ARG A 320 -3.56 -6.65 8.16
N VAL A 321 -2.84 -6.92 9.25
CA VAL A 321 -3.24 -6.54 10.61
C VAL A 321 -2.29 -5.47 11.12
N LYS A 322 -2.82 -4.52 11.89
CA LYS A 322 -2.06 -3.48 12.57
C LYS A 322 -2.46 -3.45 14.03
N LEU A 323 -1.48 -3.70 14.88
CA LEU A 323 -1.68 -3.88 16.31
C LEU A 323 -1.29 -2.62 17.07
N PHE A 324 -2.18 -2.21 17.95
CA PHE A 324 -1.94 -1.22 18.98
C PHE A 324 -1.99 -1.92 20.36
N LEU A 325 -2.05 -1.16 21.45
CA LEU A 325 -2.03 -1.75 22.79
C LEU A 325 -3.31 -2.54 23.12
N ASN A 326 -4.46 -2.00 22.75
CA ASN A 326 -5.79 -2.55 23.07
C ASN A 326 -6.71 -2.56 21.84
N ARG A 327 -6.14 -2.47 20.64
CA ARG A 327 -6.90 -2.35 19.39
C ARG A 327 -6.22 -3.07 18.25
N VAL A 328 -7.04 -3.64 17.37
CA VAL A 328 -6.62 -4.28 16.12
C VAL A 328 -7.35 -3.62 14.96
N GLU A 329 -6.58 -3.23 13.95
CA GLU A 329 -7.12 -2.82 12.65
C GLU A 329 -6.75 -3.88 11.60
N CYS A 330 -7.73 -4.35 10.84
CA CYS A 330 -7.54 -5.29 9.73
C CYS A 330 -7.82 -4.60 8.40
N TYR A 331 -7.04 -4.94 7.38
CA TYR A 331 -7.10 -4.34 6.05
C TYR A 331 -7.18 -5.41 4.97
N LEU A 332 -7.86 -5.07 3.87
CA LEU A 332 -7.83 -5.78 2.59
C LEU A 332 -7.24 -4.81 1.56
N ASP A 333 -6.13 -5.22 0.96
CA ASP A 333 -5.25 -4.38 0.16
C ASP A 333 -4.88 -3.10 0.94
N LYS A 334 -5.38 -1.93 0.53
CA LYS A 334 -5.14 -0.64 1.21
C LYS A 334 -6.33 -0.12 2.00
N THR A 335 -7.43 -0.86 2.06
CA THR A 335 -8.67 -0.40 2.70
C THR A 335 -8.82 -1.00 4.08
N LYS A 336 -9.05 -0.17 5.11
CA LYS A 336 -9.38 -0.65 6.45
C LYS A 336 -10.76 -1.30 6.43
N VAL A 337 -10.88 -2.49 6.99
CA VAL A 337 -12.07 -3.34 6.90
C VAL A 337 -12.71 -3.55 8.27
N ILE A 338 -11.92 -3.99 9.24
CA ILE A 338 -12.36 -4.28 10.60
C ILE A 338 -11.52 -3.43 11.55
N GLU A 339 -12.17 -2.87 12.55
CA GLU A 339 -11.52 -2.20 13.68
C GLU A 339 -12.23 -2.59 14.97
N ARG A 340 -11.46 -3.11 15.92
CA ARG A 340 -11.97 -3.59 17.20
C ARG A 340 -11.01 -3.27 18.34
N ASP A 341 -11.56 -2.73 19.42
CA ASP A 341 -10.90 -2.70 20.72
C ASP A 341 -10.95 -4.10 21.32
N LEU A 342 -9.80 -4.65 21.67
CA LEU A 342 -9.62 -6.02 22.13
C LEU A 342 -8.67 -6.08 23.33
N GLU A 343 -8.94 -7.03 24.22
CA GLU A 343 -8.00 -7.39 25.28
C GLU A 343 -6.87 -8.24 24.67
N LEU A 344 -5.72 -7.60 24.41
CA LEU A 344 -4.55 -8.23 23.79
C LEU A 344 -3.55 -8.72 24.84
N PRO A 345 -2.85 -9.85 24.62
CA PRO A 345 -1.78 -10.32 25.51
C PRO A 345 -0.52 -9.44 25.46
N PRO A 346 0.47 -9.66 26.35
CA PRO A 346 1.71 -8.91 26.34
C PRO A 346 2.55 -9.03 25.07
N GLY A 347 2.30 -10.02 24.22
CA GLY A 347 2.98 -10.18 22.93
C GLY A 347 2.69 -11.54 22.33
N GLY A 348 3.21 -11.76 21.14
CA GLY A 348 3.22 -13.07 20.49
C GLY A 348 3.76 -13.00 19.07
N LYS A 349 4.08 -14.19 18.54
CA LYS A 349 4.60 -14.36 17.19
C LYS A 349 3.57 -13.94 16.13
N PHE A 350 4.04 -13.67 14.91
CA PHE A 350 3.20 -13.53 13.73
C PHE A 350 3.26 -14.82 12.89
N GLY A 351 2.31 -15.04 11.99
CA GLY A 351 2.33 -16.25 11.15
C GLY A 351 1.25 -16.30 10.09
N LEU A 352 1.33 -17.30 9.21
CA LEU A 352 0.36 -17.53 8.14
C LEU A 352 -0.55 -18.71 8.48
N TYR A 353 -1.75 -18.66 7.93
CA TYR A 353 -2.85 -19.58 8.24
C TYR A 353 -3.46 -20.17 6.99
N ALA A 354 -3.63 -21.49 6.93
CA ALA A 354 -4.35 -22.16 5.86
C ALA A 354 -5.22 -23.33 6.36
N THR A 355 -6.44 -23.39 5.84
CA THR A 355 -7.31 -24.56 5.84
C THR A 355 -7.78 -24.79 4.41
N SER A 356 -7.07 -25.66 3.68
CA SER A 356 -7.40 -26.02 2.31
C SER A 356 -6.82 -27.39 1.96
N GLN A 357 -7.59 -28.18 1.20
CA GLN A 357 -7.13 -29.48 0.68
C GLN A 357 -6.21 -29.33 -0.53
N ASN A 358 -6.43 -28.29 -1.35
CA ASN A 358 -5.66 -28.05 -2.58
C ASN A 358 -4.42 -27.15 -2.34
N GLY A 359 -4.33 -26.55 -1.16
CA GLY A 359 -3.24 -25.67 -0.77
C GLY A 359 -3.45 -24.22 -1.16
N VAL A 360 -2.92 -23.33 -0.32
CA VAL A 360 -3.02 -21.87 -0.46
C VAL A 360 -1.62 -21.31 -0.70
N ARG A 361 -1.49 -20.37 -1.64
CA ARG A 361 -0.24 -19.64 -1.89
C ARG A 361 -0.19 -18.31 -1.14
N PHE A 362 0.99 -18.00 -0.61
CA PHE A 362 1.34 -16.77 0.10
C PHE A 362 2.61 -16.17 -0.50
N ASP A 363 2.69 -14.85 -0.48
CA ASP A 363 3.86 -14.09 -0.94
C ASP A 363 3.98 -12.74 -0.21
N ASP A 364 5.04 -11.99 -0.47
CA ASP A 364 5.24 -10.60 -0.02
C ASP A 364 5.00 -10.38 1.49
N LEU A 365 5.52 -11.28 2.32
CA LEU A 365 5.40 -11.21 3.77
C LEU A 365 6.18 -10.01 4.30
N CYS A 366 5.54 -9.13 5.06
CA CYS A 366 6.17 -7.98 5.68
C CYS A 366 5.66 -7.75 7.11
N VAL A 367 6.58 -7.54 8.05
CA VAL A 367 6.32 -7.16 9.43
C VAL A 367 7.15 -5.93 9.79
N LYS A 368 6.48 -4.90 10.33
CA LYS A 368 7.10 -3.64 10.76
C LYS A 368 6.60 -3.25 12.15
N SER A 369 7.45 -2.63 12.98
CA SER A 369 6.97 -1.97 14.21
C SER A 369 5.87 -0.94 13.89
N ASN A 370 4.86 -0.85 14.75
CA ASN A 370 3.82 0.17 14.69
C ASN A 370 3.95 1.11 15.89
N HIS A 371 4.29 2.37 15.61
CA HIS A 371 4.40 3.44 16.59
C HIS A 371 3.49 4.63 16.23
N ASP A 372 2.42 4.35 15.48
CA ASP A 372 1.41 5.34 15.14
C ASP A 372 0.52 5.61 16.35
N LEU A 373 0.04 6.84 16.51
CA LEU A 373 -0.85 7.20 17.62
C LEU A 373 -2.31 7.06 17.22
N GLU A 374 -3.10 6.56 18.16
CA GLU A 374 -4.55 6.53 18.04
C GLU A 374 -5.09 7.93 18.34
N LEU A 375 -5.67 8.63 17.35
CA LEU A 375 -6.20 9.99 17.55
C LEU A 375 -7.66 10.08 17.09
N GLN A 376 -8.43 9.01 17.32
CA GLN A 376 -9.79 8.87 16.80
C GLN A 376 -10.86 9.41 17.74
N THR A 377 -10.57 9.56 19.03
CA THR A 377 -11.46 10.21 20.00
C THR A 377 -10.75 11.35 20.73
N LEU A 378 -11.52 12.25 21.37
CA LEU A 378 -10.93 13.27 22.25
C LEU A 378 -10.15 12.66 23.42
N ASN A 379 -10.57 11.49 23.92
CA ASN A 379 -9.87 10.83 25.01
C ASN A 379 -8.50 10.29 24.57
N ASP A 380 -8.38 9.82 23.33
CA ASP A 380 -7.08 9.38 22.80
C ASP A 380 -6.12 10.56 22.67
N ILE A 381 -6.61 11.72 22.17
CA ILE A 381 -5.82 12.95 22.10
C ILE A 381 -5.35 13.36 23.51
N ARG A 382 -6.22 13.30 24.53
CA ARG A 382 -5.85 13.58 25.94
C ARG A 382 -4.78 12.62 26.45
N ARG A 383 -4.91 11.33 26.18
CA ARG A 383 -3.94 10.30 26.60
C ARG A 383 -2.54 10.61 26.12
N TYR A 384 -2.41 11.01 24.86
CA TYR A 384 -1.11 11.31 24.25
C TYR A 384 -0.64 12.74 24.47
N THR A 385 -1.43 13.62 25.10
CA THR A 385 -1.03 15.00 25.36
C THR A 385 0.06 15.06 26.42
N ILE A 386 1.18 15.74 26.15
CA ILE A 386 2.22 15.99 27.15
C ILE A 386 2.25 17.45 27.63
N VAL A 387 1.74 18.38 26.82
CA VAL A 387 1.64 19.81 27.17
C VAL A 387 0.37 20.40 26.55
N GLU A 388 -0.39 21.14 27.35
CA GLU A 388 -1.45 22.04 26.87
C GLU A 388 -1.14 23.47 27.34
N ASN A 389 -1.14 24.42 26.41
CA ASN A 389 -1.15 25.84 26.70
C ASN A 389 -2.29 26.50 25.91
N GLY A 390 -3.39 26.81 26.60
CA GLY A 390 -4.60 27.35 25.96
C GLY A 390 -5.84 26.57 26.39
N ASN A 391 -6.88 26.60 25.55
CA ASN A 391 -8.12 25.86 25.75
C ASN A 391 -8.39 24.96 24.54
N PHE A 392 -7.72 23.81 24.45
CA PHE A 392 -7.96 22.82 23.41
C PHE A 392 -9.08 21.85 23.80
N PHE A 393 -9.12 21.48 25.07
CA PHE A 393 -10.11 20.56 25.58
C PHE A 393 -11.33 21.28 26.20
N PRO A 394 -12.54 20.70 26.07
CA PRO A 394 -13.69 21.23 26.78
C PRO A 394 -13.48 21.11 28.30
N LYS A 395 -13.88 22.15 29.04
CA LYS A 395 -13.92 22.10 30.51
C LYS A 395 -14.91 21.01 30.92
N GLN A 396 -14.44 19.97 31.60
CA GLN A 396 -15.30 18.88 32.05
C GLN A 396 -16.25 19.38 33.15
N SER A 397 -17.53 19.03 33.03
CA SER A 397 -18.46 19.07 34.16
C SER A 397 -18.18 17.85 35.04
N PHE A 398 -18.11 18.04 36.36
CA PHE A 398 -17.89 16.97 37.35
C PHE A 398 -18.84 15.77 37.17
N PHE A 399 -20.04 15.99 36.60
CA PHE A 399 -21.05 14.97 36.36
C PHE A 399 -20.85 14.12 35.09
N LYS A 400 -19.84 14.43 34.25
CA LYS A 400 -19.49 13.63 33.04
C LYS A 400 -18.32 12.65 33.24
N LEU A 401 -17.77 12.53 34.45
CA LEU A 401 -16.66 11.61 34.77
C LEU A 401 -16.94 10.12 34.50
N PHE A 402 -18.20 9.75 34.25
CA PHE A 402 -18.65 8.36 34.09
C PHE A 402 -19.15 8.02 32.67
N SER A 403 -19.04 8.92 31.69
CA SER A 403 -19.37 8.57 30.30
C SER A 403 -18.13 8.14 29.54
N SER A 404 -18.11 6.89 29.07
CA SER A 404 -17.29 6.47 27.93
C SER A 404 -17.82 7.15 26.67
N SER A 405 -17.65 8.46 26.53
CA SER A 405 -18.21 9.18 25.40
C SER A 405 -17.32 9.00 24.16
N THR A 406 -17.94 8.46 23.12
CA THR A 406 -17.53 8.47 21.72
C THR A 406 -17.49 9.89 21.17
N GLU A 407 -16.75 10.79 21.82
CA GLU A 407 -16.63 12.18 21.40
C GLU A 407 -15.74 12.26 20.15
N ASN A 408 -16.32 12.83 19.08
CA ASN A 408 -15.64 13.11 17.82
C ASN A 408 -14.27 13.78 18.08
N PRO A 409 -13.19 13.39 17.37
CA PRO A 409 -11.81 13.88 17.58
C PRO A 409 -11.62 15.29 17.02
N VAL A 410 -12.43 16.23 17.52
CA VAL A 410 -12.53 17.60 17.02
C VAL A 410 -12.21 18.56 18.16
N LEU A 411 -11.11 19.30 18.02
CA LEU A 411 -10.68 20.30 18.99
C LEU A 411 -11.22 21.67 18.60
N ASN A 412 -11.94 22.33 19.51
CA ASN A 412 -12.49 23.66 19.27
C ASN A 412 -11.68 24.70 20.03
N VAL A 413 -10.78 25.39 19.32
CA VAL A 413 -9.83 26.32 19.93
C VAL A 413 -10.42 27.74 19.88
N PRO A 414 -10.70 28.38 21.03
CA PRO A 414 -11.30 29.70 21.07
C PRO A 414 -10.30 30.80 20.71
N LYS A 415 -10.83 31.95 20.30
CA LYS A 415 -10.04 33.16 20.03
C LYS A 415 -9.46 33.74 21.33
N THR A 416 -8.15 33.90 21.39
CA THR A 416 -7.41 34.51 22.51
C THR A 416 -6.50 35.64 22.05
N ARG A 417 -5.97 36.46 22.96
CA ARG A 417 -4.96 37.51 22.65
C ARG A 417 -3.52 37.00 22.59
N TYR A 418 -3.30 35.78 23.04
CA TYR A 418 -2.01 35.10 23.13
C TYR A 418 -2.07 33.79 22.32
N PRO A 419 -0.93 33.27 21.83
CA PRO A 419 -0.91 32.00 21.12
C PRO A 419 -1.25 30.84 22.04
N GLN A 420 -1.77 29.76 21.45
CA GLN A 420 -2.13 28.52 22.11
C GLN A 420 -1.44 27.35 21.39
N TRP A 421 -1.01 26.33 22.15
CA TRP A 421 -0.43 25.11 21.57
C TRP A 421 -0.77 23.87 22.40
N LEU A 422 -0.77 22.73 21.71
CA LEU A 422 -0.98 21.40 22.29
C LEU A 422 0.13 20.49 21.77
N VAL A 423 0.82 19.78 22.64
CA VAL A 423 1.88 18.83 22.26
C VAL A 423 1.43 17.42 22.60
N LEU A 424 1.58 16.49 21.65
CA LEU A 424 1.16 15.11 21.75
C LEU A 424 2.21 14.11 21.22
N GLY A 425 2.24 12.92 21.81
CA GLY A 425 3.19 11.85 21.52
C GLY A 425 4.31 11.79 22.56
N SER A 426 5.52 11.39 22.15
CA SER A 426 6.64 11.17 23.06
C SER A 426 7.86 12.04 22.71
N PRO A 427 8.61 12.53 23.72
CA PRO A 427 9.92 13.16 23.50
C PRO A 427 10.96 12.20 22.87
N LEU A 428 10.68 10.89 22.80
CA LEU A 428 11.57 9.89 22.21
C LEU A 428 11.25 9.57 20.73
N HIS A 429 10.13 10.05 20.19
CA HIS A 429 9.76 9.72 18.81
C HIS A 429 10.73 10.32 17.79
N ARG A 430 11.03 9.55 16.75
CA ARG A 430 11.87 9.92 15.60
C ARG A 430 11.11 9.62 14.31
N GLU A 431 11.49 10.25 13.20
CA GLU A 431 10.97 9.96 11.85
C GLU A 431 9.44 9.82 11.80
N ARG A 432 8.75 10.95 11.62
CA ARG A 432 7.29 10.98 11.72
C ARG A 432 6.67 11.81 10.61
N VAL A 433 5.40 11.55 10.40
CA VAL A 433 4.48 12.39 9.66
C VAL A 433 3.44 12.87 10.64
N PHE A 434 3.27 14.20 10.72
CA PHE A 434 2.18 14.80 11.48
C PHE A 434 1.38 15.74 10.59
N SER A 435 0.05 15.57 10.57
CA SER A 435 -0.85 16.46 9.86
C SER A 435 -2.13 16.74 10.64
N ALA A 436 -2.73 17.89 10.38
CA ALA A 436 -4.03 18.25 10.94
C ALA A 436 -4.80 19.16 9.97
N ASP A 437 -6.13 19.03 9.98
CA ASP A 437 -7.04 19.90 9.25
C ASP A 437 -7.54 21.02 10.18
N PHE A 438 -7.42 22.27 9.74
CA PHE A 438 -7.86 23.47 10.43
C PHE A 438 -9.03 24.11 9.67
N ALA A 439 -10.21 24.17 10.28
CA ALA A 439 -11.31 24.99 9.81
C ALA A 439 -11.29 26.34 10.52
N ILE A 440 -11.14 27.42 9.76
CA ILE A 440 -10.87 28.77 10.27
C ILE A 440 -12.09 29.68 10.04
N SER A 441 -12.28 30.69 10.89
CA SER A 441 -13.46 31.57 10.90
C SER A 441 -13.16 33.05 10.61
N SER A 442 -11.92 33.40 10.25
CA SER A 442 -11.47 34.77 9.95
C SER A 442 -10.54 34.79 8.75
N ASP A 443 -10.46 35.95 8.10
CA ASP A 443 -9.57 36.30 6.99
C ASP A 443 -8.13 36.66 7.38
N ILE A 444 -7.88 36.76 8.69
CA ILE A 444 -6.56 36.93 9.27
C ILE A 444 -6.40 35.82 10.31
N TYR A 445 -5.42 34.95 10.09
CA TYR A 445 -5.18 33.83 10.99
C TYR A 445 -3.70 33.45 11.02
N SER A 446 -3.32 32.76 12.09
CA SER A 446 -2.03 32.08 12.20
C SER A 446 -2.27 30.71 12.83
N ILE A 447 -1.87 29.66 12.11
CA ILE A 447 -1.97 28.26 12.54
C ILE A 447 -0.65 27.55 12.27
N GLY A 448 -0.40 26.41 12.91
CA GLY A 448 0.84 25.71 12.68
C GLY A 448 0.93 24.35 13.34
N LEU A 449 2.08 23.71 13.12
CA LEU A 449 2.44 22.43 13.68
C LEU A 449 3.80 22.52 14.38
N LEU A 450 3.99 21.77 15.46
CA LEU A 450 5.25 21.62 16.18
C LEU A 450 5.90 20.30 15.80
N ALA A 451 7.23 20.27 15.81
CA ALA A 451 8.04 19.06 15.63
C ALA A 451 9.23 19.06 16.60
N GLY A 452 9.61 17.87 17.09
CA GLY A 452 10.80 17.69 17.93
C GLY A 452 10.67 18.27 19.35
N TYR A 453 9.45 18.37 19.90
CA TYR A 453 9.29 18.85 21.27
C TYR A 453 9.73 17.79 22.28
N GLN A 454 10.66 18.13 23.18
CA GLN A 454 11.11 17.24 24.24
C GLN A 454 10.65 17.74 25.61
N ASP A 455 11.10 18.93 25.99
CA ASP A 455 10.70 19.66 27.19
C ASP A 455 11.02 21.15 27.02
N THR A 456 10.74 21.97 28.03
CA THR A 456 10.97 23.42 28.01
C THR A 456 12.45 23.81 28.02
N SER A 457 13.36 22.90 28.34
CA SER A 457 14.81 23.11 28.34
C SER A 457 15.49 22.78 27.02
N LYS A 458 14.75 22.21 26.05
CA LYS A 458 15.25 21.82 24.73
C LYS A 458 14.61 22.67 23.63
N SER A 459 15.34 22.84 22.53
CA SER A 459 14.80 23.52 21.37
C SER A 459 13.87 22.63 20.58
N TYR A 460 12.83 23.20 19.98
CA TYR A 460 11.90 22.52 19.08
C TYR A 460 11.54 23.39 17.88
N LEU A 461 10.90 22.79 16.88
CA LEU A 461 10.54 23.46 15.63
C LEU A 461 9.04 23.79 15.57
N ARG A 462 8.71 24.93 14.95
CA ARG A 462 7.34 25.34 14.62
C ARG A 462 7.24 25.64 13.13
N PHE A 463 6.39 24.90 12.43
CA PHE A 463 5.96 25.21 11.07
C PHE A 463 4.65 26.01 11.14
N LEU A 464 4.69 27.29 10.76
CA LEU A 464 3.56 28.20 10.84
C LEU A 464 3.06 28.59 9.45
N CYS A 465 1.75 28.79 9.34
CA CYS A 465 1.04 29.39 8.21
C CYS A 465 0.26 30.60 8.74
N SER A 466 0.66 31.79 8.31
CA SER A 466 -0.01 33.05 8.64
C SER A 466 -0.64 33.63 7.38
N HIS A 467 -1.91 34.01 7.46
CA HIS A 467 -2.67 34.51 6.33
C HIS A 467 -3.24 35.90 6.62
N THR A 468 -3.25 36.71 5.59
CA THR A 468 -3.89 38.02 5.51
C THR A 468 -4.61 38.14 4.16
N PRO A 469 -5.50 39.12 3.97
CA PRO A 469 -6.18 39.31 2.68
C PRO A 469 -5.25 39.55 1.47
N THR A 470 -3.98 39.90 1.70
CA THR A 470 -3.02 40.19 0.63
C THR A 470 -1.92 39.14 0.49
N ASN A 471 -1.56 38.47 1.58
CA ASN A 471 -0.40 37.59 1.64
C ASN A 471 -0.64 36.37 2.52
N GLU A 472 -0.04 35.26 2.12
CA GLU A 472 0.12 34.08 2.94
C GLU A 472 1.62 33.81 3.15
N THR A 473 2.01 33.66 4.42
CA THR A 473 3.40 33.47 4.84
C THR A 473 3.56 32.15 5.58
N PHE A 474 4.55 31.36 5.17
CA PHE A 474 4.97 30.13 5.81
C PHE A 474 6.33 30.34 6.47
N THR A 475 6.45 29.99 7.74
CA THR A 475 7.73 30.06 8.47
C THR A 475 8.05 28.72 9.12
N LEU A 476 9.33 28.34 9.09
CA LEU A 476 9.88 27.36 10.00
C LEU A 476 10.71 28.10 11.04
N GLU A 477 10.33 27.97 12.29
CA GLU A 477 10.98 28.61 13.42
C GLU A 477 11.58 27.57 14.36
N LYS A 478 12.76 27.85 14.89
CA LYS A 478 13.35 27.14 16.02
C LYS A 478 13.10 27.96 17.28
N VAL A 479 12.36 27.36 18.22
CA VAL A 479 12.22 27.90 19.57
C VAL A 479 13.37 27.36 20.41
N THR A 480 14.22 28.23 20.96
CA THR A 480 15.37 27.84 21.77
C THR A 480 14.95 27.51 23.21
N SER A 481 15.86 26.91 23.97
CA SER A 481 15.68 26.66 25.41
C SER A 481 15.48 27.93 26.25
N SER A 482 15.95 29.08 25.76
CA SER A 482 15.70 30.41 26.35
C SER A 482 14.38 31.05 25.90
N ASN A 483 13.53 30.28 25.19
CA ASN A 483 12.27 30.74 24.61
C ASN A 483 12.42 31.90 23.60
N THR A 484 13.61 32.02 22.98
CA THR A 484 13.83 32.92 21.84
C THR A 484 13.50 32.20 20.54
N VAL A 485 13.11 32.95 19.51
CA VAL A 485 12.65 32.41 18.23
C VAL A 485 13.66 32.76 17.14
N GLU A 486 14.19 31.74 16.47
CA GLU A 486 15.06 31.85 15.30
C GLU A 486 14.30 31.39 14.07
N VAL A 487 14.19 32.23 13.03
CA VAL A 487 13.55 31.84 11.77
C VAL A 487 14.55 31.07 10.91
N LEU A 488 14.29 29.79 10.66
CA LEU A 488 15.14 28.92 9.85
C LEU A 488 14.77 28.97 8.36
N GLU A 489 13.46 29.05 8.07
CA GLU A 489 12.93 29.13 6.71
C GLU A 489 11.77 30.12 6.68
N ASN A 490 11.60 30.85 5.58
CA ASN A 490 10.48 31.77 5.39
C ASN A 490 10.07 31.83 3.91
N LEU A 491 8.77 31.83 3.67
CA LEU A 491 8.17 31.92 2.35
C LEU A 491 6.92 32.79 2.39
N SER A 492 6.87 33.87 1.60
CA SER A 492 5.64 34.66 1.40
C SER A 492 5.13 34.51 -0.04
N ILE A 493 3.81 34.40 -0.17
CA ILE A 493 3.08 34.27 -1.43
C ILE A 493 1.94 35.29 -1.42
N GLU A 494 1.84 36.09 -2.48
CA GLU A 494 0.73 37.01 -2.68
C GLU A 494 -0.57 36.23 -2.97
N VAL A 495 -1.65 36.58 -2.28
CA VAL A 495 -2.96 35.95 -2.46
C VAL A 495 -3.65 36.63 -3.65
N SER A 496 -3.86 35.90 -4.74
CA SER A 496 -4.57 36.45 -5.90
C SER A 496 -6.05 36.68 -5.58
N SER A 497 -6.59 37.82 -6.02
CA SER A 497 -8.01 38.18 -5.85
C SER A 497 -9.00 37.31 -6.66
N GLN A 498 -8.49 36.40 -7.52
CA GLN A 498 -9.30 35.55 -8.41
C GLN A 498 -9.68 34.20 -7.79
N THR A 499 -8.96 33.74 -6.76
CA THR A 499 -9.31 32.54 -6.00
C THR A 499 -10.27 32.90 -4.87
N LYS A 500 -11.57 33.01 -5.19
CA LYS A 500 -12.65 33.04 -4.20
C LYS A 500 -12.87 31.65 -3.58
N GLU A 501 -11.82 31.00 -3.08
CA GLU A 501 -12.07 29.90 -2.14
C GLU A 501 -12.53 30.54 -0.81
N PRO A 502 -13.74 30.26 -0.33
CA PRO A 502 -14.22 30.80 0.94
C PRO A 502 -13.28 30.36 2.06
N TYR A 503 -13.10 31.19 3.10
CA TYR A 503 -12.30 30.90 4.30
C TYR A 503 -12.41 29.43 4.68
N GLY A 504 -11.33 28.70 4.41
CA GLY A 504 -11.39 27.31 4.03
C GLY A 504 -10.72 26.38 5.01
N LYS A 505 -11.02 25.09 4.86
CA LYS A 505 -10.33 24.00 5.55
C LYS A 505 -8.89 23.95 5.04
N VAL A 506 -7.92 24.23 5.91
CA VAL A 506 -6.48 24.18 5.59
C VAL A 506 -5.88 22.92 6.21
N ARG A 507 -5.24 22.08 5.41
CA ARG A 507 -4.44 20.97 5.93
C ARG A 507 -2.98 21.36 5.97
N LEU A 508 -2.38 21.29 7.15
CA LEU A 508 -0.93 21.40 7.31
C LEU A 508 -0.35 20.01 7.56
N MET A 509 0.86 19.77 7.06
CA MET A 509 1.63 18.56 7.32
C MET A 509 3.11 18.88 7.41
N TRP A 510 3.84 18.21 8.30
CA TRP A 510 5.27 18.02 8.15
C TRP A 510 5.62 16.54 8.08
N ASP A 511 6.70 16.24 7.38
CA ASP A 511 7.18 14.89 7.09
C ASP A 511 8.71 14.85 7.26
N THR A 512 9.18 14.05 8.23
CA THR A 512 10.60 13.80 8.50
C THR A 512 11.00 12.34 8.22
N THR A 513 10.20 11.61 7.44
CA THR A 513 10.49 10.21 7.08
C THR A 513 11.60 10.06 6.05
N ASN A 514 12.08 11.16 5.48
CA ASN A 514 13.21 11.17 4.57
C ASN A 514 14.43 11.65 5.34
N GLU A 515 15.48 10.83 5.36
CA GLU A 515 16.71 11.11 6.10
C GLU A 515 17.28 12.48 5.71
N GLY A 516 17.61 13.30 6.72
CA GLY A 516 18.19 14.63 6.51
C GLY A 516 17.23 15.68 5.91
N GLU A 517 15.93 15.38 5.79
CA GLU A 517 14.94 16.31 5.22
C GLU A 517 13.70 16.44 6.12
N MET A 518 13.26 17.68 6.31
CA MET A 518 11.96 18.02 6.87
C MET A 518 11.15 18.75 5.80
N ARG A 519 10.11 18.09 5.29
CA ARG A 519 9.21 18.65 4.28
C ARG A 519 7.94 19.15 4.93
N MET A 520 7.46 20.33 4.51
CA MET A 520 6.29 20.98 5.08
C MET A 520 5.31 21.34 3.97
N TYR A 521 4.06 20.94 4.14
CA TYR A 521 3.03 21.01 3.12
C TYR A 521 1.81 21.79 3.60
N LYS A 522 1.17 22.50 2.65
CA LYS A 522 -0.20 23.00 2.76
C LYS A 522 -1.04 22.30 1.69
N ASN A 523 -2.14 21.64 2.07
CA ASN A 523 -3.04 20.93 1.16
C ASN A 523 -2.27 20.02 0.17
N ASN A 524 -1.33 19.23 0.69
CA ASN A 524 -0.42 18.35 -0.05
C ASN A 524 0.56 19.03 -1.03
N THR A 525 0.62 20.37 -1.08
CA THR A 525 1.63 21.12 -1.83
C THR A 525 2.80 21.47 -0.93
N LEU A 526 4.03 21.14 -1.36
CA LEU A 526 5.25 21.50 -0.62
C LEU A 526 5.41 23.03 -0.58
N VAL A 527 5.44 23.59 0.62
CA VAL A 527 5.64 25.03 0.84
C VAL A 527 7.04 25.32 1.38
N LEU A 528 7.57 24.51 2.29
CA LEU A 528 8.93 24.64 2.80
C LEU A 528 9.62 23.27 2.80
N ILE A 529 10.93 23.28 2.60
CA ILE A 529 11.80 22.13 2.83
C ILE A 529 12.98 22.62 3.67
N HIS A 530 13.35 21.88 4.71
CA HIS A 530 14.48 22.20 5.56
C HIS A 530 15.39 20.99 5.69
N HIS A 531 16.71 21.23 5.77
CA HIS A 531 17.70 20.17 5.94
C HIS A 531 18.32 20.32 7.33
N PRO A 532 17.77 19.64 8.36
CA PRO A 532 18.24 19.79 9.72
C PRO A 532 19.67 19.25 9.86
N SER A 533 20.47 19.86 10.75
CA SER A 533 21.84 19.42 11.04
C SER A 533 21.92 18.10 11.82
N SER A 534 20.79 17.64 12.36
CA SER A 534 20.65 16.42 13.16
C SER A 534 19.21 15.93 13.09
N ASP A 535 18.98 14.65 13.36
CA ASP A 535 17.63 14.08 13.34
C ASP A 535 16.68 14.79 14.30
N ILE A 536 15.45 15.00 13.83
CA ILE A 536 14.39 15.63 14.61
C ILE A 536 13.79 14.56 15.52
N THR A 537 14.11 14.65 16.82
CA THR A 537 13.59 13.74 17.85
C THR A 537 12.65 14.51 18.78
N GLY A 538 11.43 14.03 18.95
CA GLY A 538 10.47 14.55 19.94
C GLY A 538 9.01 14.46 19.49
N ALA A 539 8.14 14.93 20.37
CA ALA A 539 6.70 14.96 20.19
C ALA A 539 6.28 15.98 19.10
N ALA A 540 5.08 15.78 18.55
CA ALA A 540 4.46 16.71 17.61
C ALA A 540 3.48 17.63 18.34
N GLY A 541 3.02 18.69 17.70
CA GLY A 541 2.00 19.52 18.32
C GLY A 541 1.25 20.42 17.35
N LEU A 542 0.19 21.04 17.86
CA LEU A 542 -0.65 22.01 17.19
C LEU A 542 -0.31 23.40 17.69
N TYR A 543 -0.40 24.38 16.82
CA TYR A 543 -0.26 25.79 17.14
C TYR A 543 -1.45 26.59 16.60
N VAL A 544 -2.01 27.46 17.43
CA VAL A 544 -3.02 28.46 17.05
C VAL A 544 -2.55 29.81 17.55
N GLY A 545 -2.24 30.71 16.62
CA GLY A 545 -1.72 32.04 16.93
C GLY A 545 -2.75 32.97 17.56
N PRO A 546 -2.32 34.17 18.01
CA PRO A 546 -3.21 35.18 18.55
C PRO A 546 -4.36 35.51 17.61
N PHE A 547 -5.50 35.86 18.19
CA PHE A 547 -6.72 36.29 17.50
C PHE A 547 -7.30 35.29 16.50
N THR A 548 -6.80 34.06 16.47
CA THR A 548 -7.26 32.98 15.59
C THR A 548 -8.25 32.08 16.34
N LYS A 549 -9.38 31.77 15.70
CA LYS A 549 -10.32 30.73 16.14
C LYS A 549 -10.30 29.62 15.10
N ALA A 550 -10.06 28.39 15.55
CA ALA A 550 -9.94 27.23 14.68
C ALA A 550 -10.66 26.01 15.25
N THR A 551 -11.24 25.21 14.37
CA THR A 551 -11.68 23.85 14.66
C THR A 551 -10.69 22.89 14.02
N ILE A 552 -10.04 22.05 14.81
CA ILE A 552 -8.98 21.13 14.36
C ILE A 552 -9.54 19.70 14.32
N SER A 553 -9.28 18.98 13.23
CA SER A 553 -9.76 17.62 12.99
C SER A 553 -8.77 16.81 12.16
N ASN A 554 -9.06 15.52 11.91
CA ASN A 554 -8.27 14.64 11.05
C ASN A 554 -6.77 14.63 11.40
N LEU A 555 -6.46 14.52 12.69
CA LEU A 555 -5.09 14.40 13.14
C LEU A 555 -4.51 13.07 12.65
N VAL A 556 -3.35 13.14 12.01
CA VAL A 556 -2.60 11.97 11.56
C VAL A 556 -1.23 12.03 12.20
N TYR A 557 -0.85 10.98 12.92
CA TYR A 557 0.46 10.81 13.52
C TYR A 557 0.98 9.43 13.15
N GLN A 558 1.88 9.37 12.17
CA GLN A 558 2.29 8.12 11.54
C GLN A 558 3.80 8.01 11.39
N THR A 559 4.27 6.77 11.35
CA THR A 559 5.66 6.36 11.10
C THR A 559 6.07 6.50 9.63
N GLU A 560 5.13 6.32 8.69
CA GLU A 560 5.38 6.41 7.26
C GLU A 560 4.19 7.02 6.49
N ARG A 561 4.45 7.62 5.32
CA ARG A 561 3.40 8.05 4.39
C ARG A 561 2.91 6.87 3.55
N THR A 562 1.61 6.79 3.33
CA THR A 562 0.97 5.72 2.53
C THR A 562 0.54 6.17 1.13
N ASP A 563 0.69 7.46 0.84
CA ASP A 563 0.24 8.14 -0.39
C ASP A 563 1.42 8.58 -1.29
N VAL A 564 2.61 8.00 -1.07
CA VAL A 564 3.81 8.27 -1.88
C VAL A 564 4.03 7.10 -2.85
N TYR A 565 3.87 7.37 -4.14
CA TYR A 565 4.10 6.41 -5.23
C TYR A 565 5.37 6.78 -5.97
N LYS A 566 6.28 5.83 -6.14
CA LYS A 566 7.55 6.04 -6.84
C LYS A 566 7.91 4.88 -7.74
N ASN A 567 8.74 5.15 -8.75
CA ASN A 567 9.29 4.10 -9.60
C ASN A 567 10.20 3.14 -8.81
N LYS A 568 10.30 1.92 -9.31
CA LYS A 568 11.17 0.86 -8.78
C LYS A 568 12.39 0.68 -9.68
N TYR A 569 13.32 -0.15 -9.27
CA TYR A 569 14.49 -0.53 -10.06
C TYR A 569 14.64 -2.04 -10.01
N GLU A 570 15.06 -2.61 -11.14
CA GLU A 570 15.43 -4.01 -11.20
C GLU A 570 16.66 -4.24 -10.32
N LYS A 571 16.61 -5.27 -9.49
CA LYS A 571 17.71 -5.65 -8.59
C LYS A 571 18.45 -6.89 -9.11
N ASN A 572 17.81 -7.69 -9.96
CA ASN A 572 18.39 -8.88 -10.55
C ASN A 572 19.43 -8.51 -11.62
N ARG A 573 20.71 -8.71 -11.31
CA ARG A 573 21.83 -8.41 -12.23
C ARG A 573 21.73 -9.15 -13.56
N ARG A 574 21.17 -10.36 -13.61
CA ARG A 574 20.98 -11.09 -14.87
C ARG A 574 20.11 -10.29 -15.83
N PHE A 575 19.08 -9.61 -15.32
CA PHE A 575 18.19 -8.79 -16.13
C PHE A 575 18.85 -7.47 -16.51
N ILE A 576 19.58 -6.85 -15.57
CA ILE A 576 20.29 -5.57 -15.79
C ILE A 576 21.38 -5.71 -16.83
N GLU A 577 22.12 -6.81 -16.86
CA GLU A 577 23.29 -6.99 -17.74
C GLU A 577 22.95 -7.67 -19.07
N ASP A 578 21.78 -8.32 -19.19
CA ASP A 578 21.40 -9.05 -20.41
C ASP A 578 21.21 -8.08 -21.60
N PRO A 579 21.90 -8.30 -22.73
CA PRO A 579 21.92 -7.40 -23.88
C PRO A 579 20.56 -7.25 -24.60
N TYR A 580 19.56 -8.07 -24.25
CA TYR A 580 18.19 -7.98 -24.77
C TYR A 580 17.21 -7.40 -23.75
N MET A 581 17.62 -7.14 -22.50
CA MET A 581 16.76 -6.67 -21.42
C MET A 581 17.11 -5.27 -20.89
N ARG A 582 18.36 -4.85 -21.07
CA ARG A 582 18.89 -3.55 -20.61
C ARG A 582 17.97 -2.35 -20.79
N HIS A 583 17.31 -2.22 -21.93
CA HIS A 583 16.38 -1.11 -22.23
C HIS A 583 15.18 -0.96 -21.26
N TRP A 584 14.83 -1.99 -20.48
CA TRP A 584 13.79 -1.89 -19.45
C TRP A 584 14.29 -2.11 -18.02
N SER A 585 15.43 -2.78 -17.85
CA SER A 585 15.95 -3.22 -16.55
C SER A 585 17.10 -2.34 -16.02
N SER A 586 17.89 -1.72 -16.90
CA SER A 586 19.13 -1.02 -16.54
C SER A 586 18.94 0.49 -16.40
N PRO A 587 19.78 1.18 -15.60
CA PRO A 587 19.70 2.64 -15.47
C PRO A 587 19.90 3.41 -16.79
N GLU A 588 20.80 2.96 -17.66
CA GLU A 588 20.97 3.55 -18.99
C GLU A 588 19.76 3.32 -19.90
N GLY A 589 18.94 2.31 -19.61
CA GLY A 589 17.70 2.00 -20.33
C GLY A 589 16.57 3.01 -20.12
N GLU A 590 16.66 3.85 -19.08
CA GLU A 590 15.74 4.97 -18.82
C GLU A 590 15.89 6.12 -19.86
N TRP A 591 16.98 6.08 -20.64
CA TRP A 591 17.33 7.10 -21.61
C TRP A 591 17.20 6.57 -23.04
N LEU A 592 16.71 7.42 -23.94
CA LEU A 592 16.62 7.18 -25.37
C LEU A 592 17.50 8.17 -26.12
N GLU A 593 18.57 7.67 -26.75
CA GLU A 593 19.34 8.45 -27.72
C GLU A 593 18.65 8.40 -29.08
N LEU A 594 18.14 9.54 -29.54
CA LEU A 594 17.53 9.68 -30.85
C LEU A 594 18.59 9.72 -31.97
N PRO A 595 18.23 9.47 -33.25
CA PRO A 595 19.18 9.52 -34.37
C PRO A 595 19.91 10.87 -34.52
N ASN A 596 19.31 11.96 -34.05
CA ASN A 596 19.91 13.29 -34.03
C ASN A 596 20.87 13.53 -32.84
N LYS A 597 21.21 12.47 -32.07
CA LYS A 597 22.08 12.49 -30.88
C LYS A 597 21.52 13.21 -29.66
N GLU A 598 20.25 13.59 -29.68
CA GLU A 598 19.58 14.05 -28.47
C GLU A 598 19.24 12.88 -27.56
N ILE A 599 19.53 13.01 -26.27
CA ILE A 599 19.23 11.98 -25.27
C ILE A 599 18.07 12.47 -24.42
N TRP A 600 16.97 11.73 -24.44
CA TRP A 600 15.76 12.05 -23.69
C TRP A 600 15.51 10.99 -22.63
N HIS A 601 15.06 11.42 -21.45
CA HIS A 601 14.43 10.49 -20.54
C HIS A 601 13.16 9.95 -21.22
N LYS A 602 12.99 8.63 -21.27
CA LYS A 602 11.87 7.99 -21.98
C LYS A 602 10.51 8.45 -21.45
N GLU A 603 10.45 8.68 -20.15
CA GLU A 603 9.18 8.86 -19.44
C GLU A 603 8.89 10.30 -19.08
N ASP A 604 7.60 10.58 -18.87
CA ASP A 604 7.16 11.84 -18.28
C ASP A 604 7.35 11.87 -16.77
N VAL A 605 7.49 13.09 -16.26
CA VAL A 605 7.63 13.41 -14.85
C VAL A 605 6.49 14.34 -14.43
N PHE A 606 5.63 13.84 -13.54
CA PHE A 606 4.51 14.58 -12.98
C PHE A 606 4.85 14.98 -11.54
N GLY A 607 5.30 16.22 -11.36
CA GLY A 607 5.67 16.74 -10.03
C GLY A 607 7.09 16.36 -9.61
N ARG A 608 7.23 15.78 -8.43
CA ARG A 608 8.53 15.60 -7.75
C ARG A 608 9.44 14.61 -8.49
N PHE A 609 10.73 14.93 -8.56
CA PHE A 609 11.76 13.99 -9.00
C PHE A 609 13.13 14.24 -8.35
N VAL A 610 13.96 13.20 -8.38
CA VAL A 610 15.38 13.21 -8.02
C VAL A 610 16.18 12.62 -9.17
N LEU A 611 17.07 13.42 -9.75
CA LEU A 611 17.94 13.02 -10.84
C LEU A 611 19.39 12.95 -10.36
N ARG A 612 19.85 11.75 -10.04
CA ARG A 612 21.24 11.48 -9.65
C ARG A 612 22.05 11.11 -10.89
N MET A 613 23.15 11.83 -11.10
CA MET A 613 23.97 11.72 -12.31
C MET A 613 25.46 11.71 -11.95
N PRO A 614 26.30 11.00 -12.73
CA PRO A 614 27.74 11.16 -12.64
C PRO A 614 28.14 12.55 -13.11
N PHE A 615 29.21 13.09 -12.54
CA PHE A 615 29.81 14.33 -13.02
C PHE A 615 30.62 14.06 -14.28
N VAL A 616 30.21 14.65 -15.39
CA VAL A 616 30.89 14.58 -16.69
C VAL A 616 31.12 16.00 -17.21
N PRO A 617 32.37 16.48 -17.32
CA PRO A 617 32.64 17.80 -17.90
C PRO A 617 32.08 17.93 -19.32
N GLY A 618 31.41 19.06 -19.59
CA GLY A 618 30.72 19.33 -20.86
C GLY A 618 29.31 18.75 -20.96
N SER A 619 28.80 18.12 -19.90
CA SER A 619 27.44 17.61 -19.87
C SER A 619 26.40 18.66 -19.50
N GLU A 620 25.17 18.44 -19.97
CA GLU A 620 24.02 19.29 -19.69
C GLU A 620 22.79 18.46 -19.33
N ILE A 621 21.95 19.03 -18.45
CA ILE A 621 20.63 18.50 -18.10
C ILE A 621 19.62 19.64 -18.27
N HIS A 622 18.51 19.36 -18.94
CA HIS A 622 17.38 20.27 -19.16
C HIS A 622 16.14 19.63 -18.57
N ALA A 623 15.59 20.22 -17.51
CA ALA A 623 14.42 19.71 -16.80
C ALA A 623 13.20 20.59 -17.03
N GLY A 624 12.02 19.97 -17.07
CA GLY A 624 10.75 20.65 -17.29
C GLY A 624 10.54 21.08 -18.75
N VAL A 625 11.07 20.33 -19.72
CA VAL A 625 10.99 20.68 -21.14
C VAL A 625 9.53 20.61 -21.63
N GLU A 626 9.05 21.70 -22.23
CA GLU A 626 7.71 21.79 -22.82
C GLU A 626 7.64 21.10 -24.20
N GLU A 627 6.43 20.83 -24.71
CA GLU A 627 6.32 20.20 -26.03
C GLU A 627 6.86 21.08 -27.15
N GLY A 628 7.51 20.44 -28.13
CA GLY A 628 8.14 21.14 -29.25
C GLY A 628 9.34 22.00 -28.86
N LYS A 629 9.81 21.93 -27.61
CA LYS A 629 11.04 22.59 -27.14
C LYS A 629 12.14 21.56 -26.88
N ILE A 630 13.38 22.03 -26.94
CA ILE A 630 14.58 21.22 -26.68
C ILE A 630 15.22 21.59 -25.33
N ASN A 631 15.06 22.85 -24.91
CA ASN A 631 15.59 23.35 -23.65
C ASN A 631 14.45 23.50 -22.65
N GLY A 632 14.72 23.09 -21.41
CA GLY A 632 13.81 23.25 -20.28
C GLY A 632 14.05 24.57 -19.58
N PRO A 633 13.08 25.06 -18.79
CA PRO A 633 13.25 26.27 -18.01
C PRO A 633 14.31 26.13 -16.92
N VAL A 634 14.66 24.91 -16.50
CA VAL A 634 15.81 24.64 -15.62
C VAL A 634 16.87 23.90 -16.41
N TRP A 635 18.11 24.39 -16.39
CA TRP A 635 19.24 23.68 -16.96
C TRP A 635 20.47 23.71 -16.05
N LEU A 636 21.11 22.55 -15.97
CA LEU A 636 22.35 22.32 -15.23
C LEU A 636 23.46 22.07 -16.26
N GLU A 637 24.56 22.79 -16.13
CA GLU A 637 25.74 22.69 -16.98
C GLU A 637 26.94 22.25 -16.13
N ALA A 638 27.65 21.22 -16.57
CA ALA A 638 28.89 20.78 -15.97
C ALA A 638 30.09 21.32 -16.76
N THR A 639 30.87 22.21 -16.15
CA THR A 639 32.14 22.69 -16.71
C THR A 639 33.29 21.78 -16.26
N ARG A 640 34.55 22.19 -16.47
CA ARG A 640 35.70 21.42 -15.95
C ARG A 640 35.79 21.44 -14.42
N ASN A 641 35.39 22.54 -13.79
CA ASN A 641 35.63 22.79 -12.36
C ASN A 641 34.35 23.10 -11.57
N GLU A 642 33.21 23.30 -12.24
CA GLU A 642 31.96 23.71 -11.59
C GLU A 642 30.72 23.09 -12.23
N LEU A 643 29.68 22.88 -11.42
CA LEU A 643 28.29 22.72 -11.81
C LEU A 643 27.57 24.06 -11.70
N ILE A 644 26.86 24.46 -12.76
CA ILE A 644 26.10 25.72 -12.81
C ILE A 644 24.64 25.40 -13.09
N VAL A 645 23.75 25.74 -12.15
CA VAL A 645 22.31 25.58 -12.33
C VAL A 645 21.69 26.93 -12.66
N ARG A 646 20.86 26.96 -13.70
CA ARG A 646 20.21 28.17 -14.19
C ARG A 646 18.72 27.94 -14.42
N THR A 647 17.96 29.04 -14.40
CA THR A 647 16.56 29.08 -14.81
C THR A 647 16.29 30.21 -15.79
N GLY A 648 15.34 30.06 -16.70
CA GLY A 648 14.99 31.08 -17.70
C GLY A 648 14.37 30.49 -18.97
N LYS A 649 13.86 31.35 -19.85
CA LYS A 649 13.24 30.91 -21.12
C LYS A 649 14.28 30.44 -22.15
N ASP A 650 15.47 31.02 -22.11
CA ASP A 650 16.59 30.69 -22.97
C ASP A 650 17.93 31.04 -22.30
N ARG A 651 19.04 30.68 -22.96
CA ARG A 651 20.40 30.94 -22.44
C ARG A 651 20.74 32.43 -22.30
N LYS A 652 20.12 33.32 -23.07
CA LYS A 652 20.40 34.76 -23.03
C LYS A 652 19.68 35.44 -21.87
N GLN A 653 18.49 34.95 -21.52
CA GLN A 653 17.64 35.46 -20.44
C GLN A 653 17.67 34.57 -19.19
N SER A 654 18.84 33.99 -18.92
CA SER A 654 19.02 33.06 -17.80
C SER A 654 19.42 33.72 -16.51
N ILE A 655 18.88 33.23 -15.40
CA ILE A 655 19.30 33.56 -14.04
C ILE A 655 20.07 32.36 -13.49
N VAL A 656 21.24 32.61 -12.90
CA VAL A 656 22.01 31.56 -12.22
C VAL A 656 21.40 31.33 -10.83
N LEU A 657 20.92 30.12 -10.58
CA LEU A 657 20.37 29.70 -9.30
C LEU A 657 21.46 29.23 -8.32
N GLY A 658 22.55 28.65 -8.83
CA GLY A 658 23.65 28.15 -8.01
C GLY A 658 24.90 27.80 -8.82
N ARG A 659 26.07 27.90 -8.16
CA ARG A 659 27.37 27.41 -8.65
C ARG A 659 28.00 26.51 -7.59
N VAL A 660 28.48 25.35 -7.99
CA VAL A 660 29.11 24.37 -7.08
C VAL A 660 30.43 23.91 -7.68
N SER A 661 31.52 24.09 -6.95
CA SER A 661 32.84 23.61 -7.35
C SER A 661 32.94 22.08 -7.22
N THR A 662 33.67 21.44 -8.14
CA THR A 662 33.72 19.97 -8.28
C THR A 662 34.42 19.25 -7.12
N ASP A 663 35.26 19.96 -6.36
CA ASP A 663 35.91 19.45 -5.13
C ASP A 663 34.90 19.13 -4.01
N LYS A 664 33.69 19.68 -4.09
CA LYS A 664 32.59 19.39 -3.15
C LYS A 664 31.78 18.14 -3.52
N LEU A 665 32.06 17.50 -4.65
CA LEU A 665 31.32 16.33 -5.09
C LEU A 665 31.85 15.08 -4.41
N ALA A 666 30.97 14.40 -3.69
CA ALA A 666 31.21 13.07 -3.18
C ALA A 666 31.11 12.02 -4.30
N SER A 667 31.77 10.87 -4.06
CA SER A 667 31.64 9.70 -4.90
C SER A 667 30.21 9.14 -4.86
N LEU A 668 29.69 8.73 -6.01
CA LEU A 668 28.47 7.95 -6.09
C LEU A 668 28.63 6.62 -5.36
N PRO A 669 27.55 6.07 -4.78
CA PRO A 669 27.54 4.71 -4.26
C PRO A 669 27.94 3.72 -5.37
N GLN A 670 28.76 2.74 -5.03
CA GLN A 670 29.08 1.65 -5.97
C GLN A 670 27.82 0.78 -6.17
N LEU A 671 27.53 0.43 -7.44
CA LEU A 671 26.45 -0.51 -7.76
C LEU A 671 26.98 -1.96 -7.76
N THR A 672 28.28 -2.14 -8.04
CA THR A 672 28.99 -3.42 -8.12
C THR A 672 30.41 -3.35 -7.55
N GLU A 673 30.97 -4.50 -7.15
CA GLU A 673 32.38 -4.60 -6.72
C GLU A 673 33.38 -4.23 -7.83
N THR A 674 32.95 -4.36 -9.08
CA THR A 674 33.72 -4.05 -10.28
C THR A 674 33.64 -2.57 -10.69
N ASP A 675 32.76 -1.78 -10.08
CA ASP A 675 32.64 -0.38 -10.41
C ASP A 675 33.88 0.42 -9.98
N PRO A 676 34.31 1.41 -10.78
CA PRO A 676 35.38 2.31 -10.41
C PRO A 676 35.14 2.92 -9.02
N LYS A 677 36.11 2.73 -8.12
CA LYS A 677 36.14 3.46 -6.85
C LYS A 677 36.39 4.93 -7.20
N ASN A 678 35.44 5.80 -6.84
CA ASN A 678 35.49 7.27 -7.01
C ASN A 678 34.93 7.85 -8.32
N ILE A 679 33.68 7.52 -8.67
CA ILE A 679 32.92 8.30 -9.66
C ILE A 679 32.26 9.48 -8.94
N PRO A 680 32.71 10.74 -9.12
CA PRO A 680 32.03 11.88 -8.50
C PRO A 680 30.63 12.05 -9.09
N GLY A 681 29.66 12.44 -8.27
CA GLY A 681 28.30 12.67 -8.76
C GLY A 681 27.47 13.59 -7.89
N TYR A 682 26.27 13.88 -8.37
CA TYR A 682 25.33 14.81 -7.75
C TYR A 682 23.90 14.31 -7.94
N ALA A 683 22.97 14.85 -7.15
CA ALA A 683 21.54 14.64 -7.32
C ALA A 683 20.82 15.99 -7.40
N LEU A 684 20.12 16.23 -8.51
CA LEU A 684 19.22 17.36 -8.70
C LEU A 684 17.82 16.97 -8.22
N HIS A 685 17.32 17.69 -7.23
CA HIS A 685 16.00 17.47 -6.65
C HIS A 685 15.06 18.59 -7.06
N TYR A 686 13.82 18.23 -7.35
CA TYR A 686 12.75 19.16 -7.67
C TYR A 686 11.44 18.74 -7.01
N GLU A 687 10.74 19.69 -6.39
CA GLU A 687 9.38 19.52 -5.91
C GLU A 687 8.64 20.88 -5.84
N GLY A 688 7.58 21.02 -6.64
CA GLY A 688 6.75 22.23 -6.64
C GLY A 688 7.55 23.49 -6.98
N TYR A 689 7.81 24.32 -5.98
CA TYR A 689 8.58 25.57 -6.13
C TYR A 689 10.05 25.43 -5.76
N TRP A 690 10.50 24.25 -5.32
CA TRP A 690 11.84 24.07 -4.77
C TRP A 690 12.73 23.26 -5.72
N LEU A 691 13.98 23.71 -5.83
CA LEU A 691 15.05 23.05 -6.54
C LEU A 691 16.30 23.05 -5.65
N TRP A 692 16.93 21.89 -5.44
CA TRP A 692 18.17 21.81 -4.68
C TRP A 692 19.09 20.74 -5.24
N LEU A 693 20.37 20.84 -4.92
CA LEU A 693 21.39 19.90 -5.38
C LEU A 693 22.09 19.31 -4.17
N THR A 694 22.21 17.98 -4.17
CA THR A 694 22.97 17.27 -3.15
C THR A 694 24.13 16.48 -3.77
N SER A 695 25.13 16.21 -2.96
CA SER A 695 26.17 15.22 -3.27
C SER A 695 26.56 14.51 -1.98
N GLY A 696 26.49 13.17 -1.96
CA GLY A 696 26.47 12.41 -0.72
C GLY A 696 25.33 12.87 0.19
N ASN A 697 25.65 13.17 1.45
CA ASN A 697 24.70 13.69 2.45
C ASN A 697 24.69 15.22 2.54
N GLN A 698 25.44 15.92 1.66
CA GLN A 698 25.56 17.37 1.70
C GLN A 698 24.62 18.05 0.71
N VAL A 699 23.91 19.08 1.17
CA VAL A 699 23.19 20.04 0.30
C VAL A 699 24.18 21.09 -0.19
N LEU A 700 24.36 21.16 -1.50
CA LEU A 700 25.35 22.02 -2.15
C LEU A 700 24.76 23.40 -2.50
N PHE A 701 23.49 23.43 -2.91
CA PHE A 701 22.68 24.65 -2.99
C PHE A 701 21.20 24.31 -2.87
N LYS A 702 20.39 25.31 -2.54
CA LYS A 702 18.92 25.26 -2.52
C LYS A 702 18.37 26.59 -3.05
N SER A 703 17.36 26.53 -3.92
CA SER A 703 16.75 27.71 -4.52
C SER A 703 15.25 27.52 -4.76
N ARG A 704 14.51 28.63 -4.77
CA ARG A 704 13.08 28.67 -5.09
C ARG A 704 12.89 29.13 -6.52
N LEU A 705 12.00 28.45 -7.25
CA LEU A 705 11.52 28.86 -8.56
C LEU A 705 10.36 29.84 -8.43
N GLU A 706 10.26 30.80 -9.34
CA GLU A 706 9.13 31.73 -9.41
C GLU A 706 7.81 31.00 -9.70
N LYS A 707 7.87 29.95 -10.53
CA LYS A 707 6.76 29.09 -10.91
C LYS A 707 7.23 27.64 -10.93
N PRO A 708 6.35 26.67 -10.62
CA PRO A 708 6.66 25.27 -10.82
C PRO A 708 6.92 24.97 -12.30
N LEU A 709 7.65 23.90 -12.56
CA LEU A 709 7.86 23.38 -13.91
C LEU A 709 6.53 22.96 -14.53
N THR A 710 6.27 23.44 -15.75
CA THR A 710 5.07 23.13 -16.56
C THR A 710 5.33 22.02 -17.57
N GLY A 711 6.57 21.84 -18.01
CA GLY A 711 6.97 20.72 -18.86
C GLY A 711 7.22 19.45 -18.04
N THR A 712 6.96 18.30 -18.67
CA THR A 712 7.05 16.96 -18.04
C THR A 712 8.27 16.17 -18.51
N ARG A 713 9.08 16.71 -19.42
CA ARG A 713 10.17 15.99 -20.07
C ARG A 713 11.54 16.43 -19.55
N ILE A 714 12.50 15.51 -19.60
CA ILE A 714 13.90 15.74 -19.27
C ILE A 714 14.77 15.37 -20.48
N ARG A 715 15.69 16.26 -20.84
CA ARG A 715 16.69 16.04 -21.89
C ARG A 715 18.09 16.19 -21.30
N ILE A 716 19.04 15.38 -21.76
CA ILE A 716 20.44 15.50 -21.39
C ILE A 716 21.34 15.60 -22.63
N ALA A 717 22.58 16.05 -22.42
CA ALA A 717 23.63 16.08 -23.44
C ALA A 717 25.01 15.82 -22.81
N GLY A 718 25.96 15.37 -23.63
CA GLY A 718 27.36 15.18 -23.22
C GLY A 718 27.62 13.93 -22.37
N PHE A 719 26.66 13.00 -22.30
CA PHE A 719 26.82 11.71 -21.65
C PHE A 719 26.96 10.59 -22.68
N THR A 720 27.78 9.59 -22.36
CA THR A 720 27.84 8.31 -23.07
C THR A 720 26.95 7.27 -22.40
N THR A 721 26.53 6.24 -23.13
CA THR A 721 25.74 5.13 -22.58
C THR A 721 26.43 4.46 -21.39
N ASP A 722 27.76 4.30 -21.42
CA ASP A 722 28.51 3.71 -20.31
C ASP A 722 28.50 4.57 -19.06
N GLN A 723 28.50 5.90 -19.19
CA GLN A 723 28.35 6.80 -18.04
C GLN A 723 26.93 6.74 -17.46
N LEU A 724 25.90 6.54 -18.30
CA LEU A 724 24.51 6.47 -17.86
C LEU A 724 24.17 5.23 -17.02
N LYS A 725 25.04 4.21 -16.99
CA LYS A 725 24.96 3.10 -16.03
C LYS A 725 24.97 3.56 -14.58
N TYR A 726 25.55 4.73 -14.31
CA TYR A 726 25.64 5.35 -12.98
C TYR A 726 24.56 6.41 -12.73
N SER A 727 23.61 6.57 -13.66
CA SER A 727 22.46 7.46 -13.46
C SER A 727 21.39 6.81 -12.58
N TRP A 728 20.56 7.62 -11.93
CA TRP A 728 19.41 7.16 -11.17
C TRP A 728 18.33 8.24 -11.16
N VAL A 729 17.14 7.91 -11.65
CA VAL A 729 16.00 8.83 -11.82
C VAL A 729 14.83 8.39 -10.94
N GLU A 730 14.73 8.92 -9.72
CA GLU A 730 13.56 8.69 -8.87
C GLU A 730 12.45 9.66 -9.24
N ARG A 731 11.31 9.15 -9.69
CA ARG A 731 10.10 9.90 -10.02
C ARG A 731 9.01 9.52 -9.04
N TYR A 732 8.22 10.53 -8.71
CA TYR A 732 7.07 10.40 -7.85
C TYR A 732 5.79 10.43 -8.71
N SER A 733 4.68 9.98 -8.13
CA SER A 733 3.40 9.78 -8.83
C SER A 733 3.50 8.75 -9.96
N VAL A 734 4.19 7.64 -9.67
CA VAL A 734 4.36 6.51 -10.60
C VAL A 734 4.01 5.19 -9.91
N LYS A 735 3.17 4.37 -10.56
CA LYS A 735 3.03 2.93 -10.26
C LYS A 735 3.93 2.14 -11.19
N ASP A 736 4.86 1.37 -10.63
CA ASP A 736 5.89 0.63 -11.36
C ASP A 736 5.88 -0.85 -10.96
N TYR A 737 5.65 -1.71 -11.95
CA TYR A 737 5.42 -3.13 -11.80
C TYR A 737 6.48 -3.90 -12.57
N LEU A 738 7.42 -4.49 -11.83
CA LEU A 738 8.42 -5.45 -12.34
C LEU A 738 7.93 -6.91 -12.20
N PHE A 739 6.76 -7.12 -11.59
CA PHE A 739 6.21 -8.44 -11.26
C PHE A 739 7.13 -9.30 -10.39
N THR A 740 7.91 -8.64 -9.52
CA THR A 740 8.70 -9.25 -8.43
C THR A 740 7.89 -9.50 -7.16
N GLU A 741 6.62 -9.12 -7.18
CA GLU A 741 5.62 -9.25 -6.10
C GLU A 741 4.43 -10.02 -6.70
N CYS A 742 3.57 -10.57 -5.85
CA CYS A 742 2.34 -11.20 -6.29
C CYS A 742 1.35 -10.16 -6.90
N LEU A 743 0.30 -10.63 -7.58
CA LEU A 743 -0.64 -9.77 -8.29
C LEU A 743 -1.63 -9.02 -7.38
N HIS A 744 -1.30 -8.75 -6.11
CA HIS A 744 -2.23 -8.18 -5.14
C HIS A 744 -2.71 -6.76 -5.47
N GLU A 745 -2.01 -6.03 -6.35
CA GLU A 745 -2.44 -4.71 -6.84
C GLU A 745 -3.27 -4.77 -8.12
N TRP A 746 -3.55 -5.97 -8.61
CA TRP A 746 -4.25 -6.23 -9.85
C TRP A 746 -5.54 -7.02 -9.62
N VAL A 747 -6.51 -6.82 -10.50
CA VAL A 747 -7.71 -7.62 -10.64
C VAL A 747 -7.56 -8.43 -11.91
N ILE A 748 -7.54 -9.75 -11.79
CA ILE A 748 -7.56 -10.68 -12.91
C ILE A 748 -9.00 -10.77 -13.42
N ASN A 749 -9.24 -10.43 -14.69
CA ASN A 749 -10.57 -10.48 -15.27
C ASN A 749 -10.53 -11.09 -16.68
N GLY A 750 -10.24 -12.39 -16.71
CA GLY A 750 -10.07 -13.19 -17.92
C GLY A 750 -8.65 -13.68 -18.13
N GLY A 751 -8.53 -14.88 -18.69
CA GLY A 751 -7.25 -15.56 -18.99
C GLY A 751 -6.40 -15.89 -17.77
N ILE A 752 -5.35 -16.68 -17.98
CA ILE A 752 -4.43 -17.08 -16.90
C ILE A 752 -3.31 -16.04 -16.81
N TRP A 753 -3.03 -15.57 -15.60
CA TRP A 753 -1.94 -14.63 -15.31
C TRP A 753 -0.99 -15.19 -14.26
N GLU A 754 0.18 -15.64 -14.70
CA GLU A 754 1.18 -16.28 -13.84
C GLU A 754 2.59 -16.00 -14.36
N VAL A 755 3.59 -16.03 -13.46
CA VAL A 755 4.99 -16.09 -13.87
C VAL A 755 5.28 -17.51 -14.34
N VAL A 756 5.57 -17.68 -15.63
CA VAL A 756 5.86 -18.97 -16.27
C VAL A 756 6.97 -18.83 -17.30
N ASN A 757 7.48 -19.97 -17.79
CA ASN A 757 8.54 -20.02 -18.80
C ASN A 757 8.14 -19.26 -20.08
N ARG A 758 9.06 -18.41 -20.55
CA ARG A 758 8.90 -17.64 -21.78
C ARG A 758 9.29 -18.43 -23.04
N PHE A 759 10.41 -19.17 -22.97
CA PHE A 759 10.98 -19.88 -24.11
C PHE A 759 10.90 -21.40 -23.92
N HIS A 760 10.39 -22.13 -24.92
CA HIS A 760 10.47 -23.60 -24.90
C HIS A 760 11.89 -24.15 -25.16
N CYS A 761 12.75 -23.38 -25.85
CA CYS A 761 14.11 -23.80 -26.23
C CYS A 761 15.17 -23.47 -25.19
N ASP A 762 14.99 -22.41 -24.42
CA ASP A 762 15.75 -22.11 -23.20
C ASP A 762 14.77 -21.79 -22.06
N PRO A 763 14.17 -22.83 -21.45
CA PRO A 763 13.12 -22.68 -20.46
C PRO A 763 13.64 -22.12 -19.14
N LYS A 764 14.88 -21.63 -19.04
CA LYS A 764 15.40 -21.00 -17.83
C LYS A 764 14.68 -19.70 -17.47
N TRP A 765 14.26 -18.94 -18.47
CA TRP A 765 13.66 -17.62 -18.32
C TRP A 765 12.17 -17.69 -18.08
N SER A 766 11.70 -17.02 -17.02
CA SER A 766 10.29 -16.80 -16.74
C SER A 766 9.96 -15.33 -16.54
N ASN A 767 8.74 -14.95 -16.90
CA ASN A 767 8.21 -13.59 -16.75
C ASN A 767 6.69 -13.67 -16.56
N MET A 768 6.07 -12.54 -16.19
CA MET A 768 4.61 -12.46 -16.11
C MET A 768 3.99 -12.74 -17.47
N ASN A 769 3.10 -13.74 -17.54
CA ASN A 769 2.42 -14.13 -18.77
C ASN A 769 0.91 -14.06 -18.58
N GLY A 770 0.25 -13.41 -19.54
CA GLY A 770 -1.19 -13.43 -19.70
C GLY A 770 -1.56 -14.22 -20.93
N GLU A 771 -2.39 -15.25 -20.79
CA GLU A 771 -2.78 -16.06 -21.93
C GLU A 771 -4.24 -16.51 -21.89
N SER A 772 -4.84 -16.57 -23.08
CA SER A 772 -6.13 -17.21 -23.31
C SER A 772 -6.19 -17.69 -24.75
N THR A 773 -6.68 -18.91 -24.98
CA THR A 773 -6.75 -19.52 -26.32
C THR A 773 -8.03 -19.19 -27.06
N ASN A 774 -9.08 -18.79 -26.33
CA ASN A 774 -10.44 -18.67 -26.84
C ASN A 774 -11.16 -17.41 -26.36
N ALA A 775 -10.56 -16.61 -25.48
CA ALA A 775 -11.17 -15.41 -24.90
C ALA A 775 -10.12 -14.32 -24.63
N THR A 776 -10.53 -13.29 -23.89
CA THR A 776 -9.65 -12.22 -23.41
C THR A 776 -8.83 -12.70 -22.21
N ALA A 777 -7.54 -12.36 -22.17
CA ALA A 777 -6.74 -12.37 -20.95
C ALA A 777 -6.50 -10.92 -20.52
N ALA A 778 -6.95 -10.51 -19.32
CA ALA A 778 -6.85 -9.12 -18.86
C ALA A 778 -6.49 -8.96 -17.38
N LEU A 779 -5.61 -7.99 -17.10
CA LEU A 779 -5.32 -7.47 -15.76
C LEU A 779 -5.76 -6.01 -15.66
N TRP A 780 -6.31 -5.63 -14.51
CA TRP A 780 -6.75 -4.27 -14.21
C TRP A 780 -6.16 -3.78 -12.89
N THR A 781 -5.67 -2.54 -12.83
CA THR A 781 -5.09 -2.00 -11.59
C THR A 781 -6.16 -1.71 -10.56
N LYS A 782 -5.86 -1.94 -9.27
CA LYS A 782 -6.66 -1.48 -8.12
C LYS A 782 -6.45 0.03 -7.81
N TYR A 783 -6.26 0.85 -8.85
CA TYR A 783 -5.95 2.27 -8.76
C TYR A 783 -6.75 3.07 -9.80
N LYS A 784 -7.04 4.33 -9.47
CA LYS A 784 -7.47 5.37 -10.40
C LYS A 784 -6.34 6.36 -10.64
N PHE A 785 -6.21 6.78 -11.87
CA PHE A 785 -5.31 7.80 -12.35
C PHE A 785 -6.14 9.03 -12.76
N LYS A 786 -5.66 10.22 -12.45
CA LYS A 786 -6.32 11.48 -12.86
C LYS A 786 -5.35 12.41 -13.54
N GLY A 787 -5.90 13.26 -14.41
CA GLY A 787 -5.12 14.29 -15.10
C GLY A 787 -4.24 13.73 -16.21
N ASP A 788 -3.21 14.46 -16.59
CA ASP A 788 -2.25 13.99 -17.59
C ASP A 788 -1.52 12.72 -17.15
N PHE A 789 -1.14 11.89 -18.12
CA PHE A 789 -0.58 10.57 -17.83
C PHE A 789 0.43 10.11 -18.88
N CYS A 790 1.27 9.16 -18.47
CA CYS A 790 2.18 8.41 -19.32
C CYS A 790 2.18 6.93 -18.89
N VAL A 791 1.74 6.07 -19.79
CA VAL A 791 1.78 4.60 -19.64
C VAL A 791 2.92 4.06 -20.46
N GLU A 792 3.69 3.16 -19.86
CA GLU A 792 4.79 2.45 -20.50
C GLU A 792 4.72 0.96 -20.21
N LEU A 793 4.91 0.16 -21.25
CA LEU A 793 4.80 -1.29 -21.20
C LEU A 793 5.96 -1.89 -21.99
N TYR A 794 6.70 -2.79 -21.34
CA TYR A 794 7.71 -3.62 -21.99
C TYR A 794 7.17 -5.03 -22.11
N ALA A 795 6.77 -5.40 -23.33
CA ALA A 795 6.05 -6.65 -23.60
C ALA A 795 6.63 -7.39 -24.81
N GLY A 796 6.30 -8.68 -24.91
CA GLY A 796 6.63 -9.51 -26.05
C GLY A 796 5.71 -10.71 -26.16
N MET A 797 6.01 -11.60 -27.11
CA MET A 797 5.21 -12.80 -27.35
C MET A 797 5.78 -14.03 -26.64
N ARG A 798 4.90 -14.91 -26.16
CA ARG A 798 5.28 -16.24 -25.66
C ARG A 798 5.67 -17.16 -26.82
N HIS A 799 6.70 -17.99 -26.64
CA HIS A 799 7.06 -18.99 -27.65
C HIS A 799 5.88 -19.96 -27.86
N GLY A 800 5.51 -20.19 -29.12
CA GLY A 800 4.31 -20.95 -29.50
C GLY A 800 3.19 -20.06 -30.07
N TRP A 801 3.28 -18.74 -29.85
CA TRP A 801 2.29 -17.75 -30.28
C TRP A 801 2.87 -16.73 -31.29
N TYR A 802 3.97 -17.07 -31.96
CA TYR A 802 4.67 -16.17 -32.88
C TYR A 802 3.96 -15.97 -34.22
N ASP A 803 2.97 -16.80 -34.52
CA ASP A 803 2.18 -16.69 -35.75
C ASP A 803 1.34 -15.41 -35.79
N ARG A 804 1.00 -14.86 -34.62
CA ARG A 804 0.26 -13.60 -34.45
C ARG A 804 0.94 -12.69 -33.44
N CYS A 805 2.16 -12.27 -33.76
CA CYS A 805 2.85 -11.24 -32.98
C CYS A 805 2.06 -9.93 -33.02
N GLY A 806 1.85 -9.32 -31.86
CA GLY A 806 0.92 -8.21 -31.72
C GLY A 806 -0.05 -8.43 -30.56
N ASP A 807 -1.19 -7.76 -30.62
CA ASP A 807 -2.28 -7.86 -29.63
C ASP A 807 -1.81 -7.56 -28.20
N MET A 808 -0.81 -6.69 -28.09
CA MET A 808 -0.27 -6.15 -26.84
C MET A 808 -1.07 -4.90 -26.49
N ASN A 809 -2.25 -5.10 -25.92
CA ASN A 809 -3.26 -4.06 -25.82
C ASN A 809 -3.25 -3.42 -24.43
N ILE A 810 -3.57 -2.13 -24.40
CA ILE A 810 -3.68 -1.34 -23.18
C ILE A 810 -4.97 -0.54 -23.18
N THR A 811 -5.50 -0.32 -21.98
CA THR A 811 -6.66 0.53 -21.72
C THR A 811 -6.33 1.43 -20.53
N ILE A 812 -6.63 2.73 -20.62
CA ILE A 812 -6.48 3.68 -19.51
C ILE A 812 -7.68 4.63 -19.45
N MET A 813 -7.95 5.18 -18.27
CA MET A 813 -9.10 6.02 -17.98
C MET A 813 -10.44 5.27 -18.12
N ASN A 814 -10.44 3.94 -17.91
CA ASN A 814 -11.65 3.13 -17.86
C ASN A 814 -12.32 3.24 -16.47
N HIS A 815 -13.64 3.37 -16.41
CA HIS A 815 -14.36 3.43 -15.14
C HIS A 815 -14.77 2.04 -14.60
N ALA A 816 -14.65 0.99 -15.42
CA ALA A 816 -14.90 -0.40 -15.06
C ALA A 816 -13.90 -1.31 -15.78
N THR A 817 -13.76 -2.57 -15.36
CA THR A 817 -12.77 -3.54 -15.88
C THR A 817 -13.14 -4.09 -17.27
N SER A 818 -13.26 -3.19 -18.26
CA SER A 818 -13.67 -3.49 -19.63
C SER A 818 -12.75 -2.83 -20.67
N PRO A 819 -12.30 -3.57 -21.70
CA PRO A 819 -11.53 -3.02 -22.81
C PRO A 819 -12.27 -2.00 -23.69
N SER A 820 -13.59 -1.86 -23.56
CA SER A 820 -14.38 -0.94 -24.38
C SER A 820 -14.56 0.45 -23.76
N LEU A 821 -13.97 0.70 -22.59
CA LEU A 821 -14.11 1.94 -21.82
C LEU A 821 -12.77 2.66 -21.71
N GLY A 822 -12.81 4.00 -21.66
CA GLY A 822 -11.59 4.80 -21.60
C GLY A 822 -10.91 4.95 -22.97
N TYR A 823 -9.60 5.14 -22.94
CA TYR A 823 -8.74 5.09 -24.12
C TYR A 823 -8.12 3.70 -24.25
N THR A 824 -8.40 3.03 -25.36
CA THR A 824 -7.90 1.68 -25.62
C THR A 824 -7.06 1.68 -26.87
N VAL A 825 -5.85 1.13 -26.78
CA VAL A 825 -5.00 0.90 -27.95
C VAL A 825 -4.88 -0.59 -28.19
N THR A 826 -5.16 -1.01 -29.43
CA THR A 826 -4.88 -2.36 -29.89
C THR A 826 -3.70 -2.33 -30.87
N CYS A 827 -2.58 -2.94 -30.50
CA CYS A 827 -1.36 -2.95 -31.33
C CYS A 827 -1.37 -4.13 -32.29
N THR A 828 -1.47 -3.88 -33.60
CA THR A 828 -1.68 -4.94 -34.62
C THR A 828 -2.73 -5.93 -34.11
N GLY A 829 -3.85 -5.36 -33.66
CA GLY A 829 -4.85 -6.06 -32.84
C GLY A 829 -5.45 -7.25 -33.57
N TRP A 830 -6.15 -8.11 -32.84
CA TRP A 830 -6.90 -9.18 -33.48
C TRP A 830 -7.74 -8.66 -34.65
N ASP A 831 -7.56 -9.29 -35.80
CA ASP A 831 -8.40 -9.11 -36.97
C ASP A 831 -8.72 -10.49 -37.57
N PRO A 832 -9.85 -10.63 -38.28
CA PRO A 832 -10.35 -11.94 -38.66
C PRO A 832 -9.55 -12.67 -39.74
N ASP A 833 -8.83 -11.95 -40.59
CA ASP A 833 -7.97 -12.53 -41.63
C ASP A 833 -6.52 -12.72 -41.16
N GLU A 834 -6.26 -12.47 -39.87
CA GLU A 834 -4.93 -12.46 -39.26
C GLU A 834 -3.94 -11.61 -40.08
N SER A 835 -4.41 -10.46 -40.55
CA SER A 835 -3.68 -9.48 -41.34
C SER A 835 -2.50 -8.90 -40.55
N GLN A 836 -2.66 -8.72 -39.24
CA GLN A 836 -1.73 -8.01 -38.35
C GLN A 836 -1.43 -6.58 -38.83
N LEU A 837 -2.36 -5.96 -39.58
CA LEU A 837 -2.14 -4.66 -40.23
C LEU A 837 -2.41 -3.49 -39.28
N TYR A 838 -3.57 -3.49 -38.62
CA TYR A 838 -4.10 -2.28 -38.01
C TYR A 838 -3.77 -2.12 -36.54
N THR A 839 -3.25 -0.95 -36.20
CA THR A 839 -3.17 -0.44 -34.83
C THR A 839 -4.20 0.66 -34.67
N ARG A 840 -5.04 0.59 -33.64
CA ARG A 840 -6.20 1.48 -33.44
C ARG A 840 -6.21 2.07 -32.04
N LEU A 841 -6.62 3.34 -31.94
CA LEU A 841 -7.03 3.99 -30.71
C LEU A 841 -8.56 4.08 -30.69
N TYR A 842 -9.13 3.65 -29.57
CA TYR A 842 -10.54 3.77 -29.27
C TYR A 842 -10.76 4.75 -28.12
N ARG A 843 -11.82 5.54 -28.19
CA ARG A 843 -12.38 6.29 -27.06
C ARG A 843 -13.76 5.73 -26.75
N ASN A 844 -13.92 5.10 -25.59
CA ASN A 844 -15.16 4.41 -25.18
C ASN A 844 -15.71 3.49 -26.29
N GLY A 845 -14.82 2.69 -26.89
CA GLY A 845 -15.15 1.72 -27.93
C GLY A 845 -15.33 2.29 -29.35
N CYS A 846 -15.27 3.61 -29.53
CA CYS A 846 -15.30 4.24 -30.85
C CYS A 846 -13.89 4.44 -31.38
N VAL A 847 -13.57 3.98 -32.59
CA VAL A 847 -12.27 4.24 -33.23
C VAL A 847 -12.12 5.74 -33.45
N VAL A 848 -11.03 6.32 -32.96
CA VAL A 848 -10.70 7.75 -33.11
C VAL A 848 -9.36 7.99 -33.81
N ALA A 849 -8.49 6.99 -33.87
CA ALA A 849 -7.30 6.98 -34.72
C ALA A 849 -6.96 5.55 -35.17
N GLU A 850 -6.37 5.42 -36.34
CA GLU A 850 -5.94 4.16 -36.94
C GLU A 850 -4.66 4.35 -37.75
N THR A 851 -3.80 3.34 -37.77
CA THR A 851 -2.64 3.26 -38.67
C THR A 851 -2.38 1.82 -39.08
N ASP A 852 -1.83 1.64 -40.28
CA ASP A 852 -1.37 0.37 -40.86
C ASP A 852 0.16 0.21 -40.82
N LYS A 853 0.87 1.15 -40.16
CA LYS A 853 2.31 1.11 -39.94
C LYS A 853 2.76 -0.27 -39.46
N TYR A 854 3.92 -0.69 -39.97
CA TYR A 854 4.56 -1.93 -39.54
C TYR A 854 5.17 -1.74 -38.15
N LEU A 855 4.38 -1.95 -37.09
CA LEU A 855 4.82 -1.77 -35.71
C LEU A 855 5.37 -3.09 -35.13
N ALA A 856 4.56 -4.15 -35.12
CA ALA A 856 4.96 -5.48 -34.67
C ALA A 856 5.36 -6.39 -35.86
N PRO A 857 6.27 -7.36 -35.66
CA PRO A 857 6.62 -8.32 -36.69
C PRO A 857 5.42 -9.10 -37.26
N ARG A 858 5.37 -9.28 -38.57
CA ARG A 858 4.28 -9.99 -39.26
C ARG A 858 4.79 -11.24 -39.95
N ARG A 859 4.09 -12.37 -39.81
CA ARG A 859 4.51 -13.66 -40.38
C ARG A 859 4.61 -13.60 -41.90
N ARG A 860 3.66 -12.92 -42.54
CA ARG A 860 3.59 -12.73 -44.01
C ARG A 860 4.71 -11.83 -44.55
N GLU A 861 5.35 -11.07 -43.68
CA GLU A 861 6.45 -10.14 -44.01
C GLU A 861 7.74 -10.54 -43.29
N GLN A 862 7.99 -11.86 -43.20
CA GLN A 862 9.24 -12.46 -42.71
C GLN A 862 9.58 -12.21 -41.22
N ASN A 863 8.63 -11.74 -40.41
CA ASN A 863 8.82 -11.51 -38.98
C ASN A 863 10.05 -10.64 -38.64
N VAL A 864 10.24 -9.54 -39.37
CA VAL A 864 11.32 -8.57 -39.09
C VAL A 864 10.86 -7.55 -38.04
N ARG A 865 11.75 -7.08 -37.17
CA ARG A 865 11.51 -5.93 -36.27
C ARG A 865 12.03 -4.66 -36.96
N ARG A 866 11.19 -3.64 -37.12
CA ARG A 866 11.56 -2.36 -37.77
C ARG A 866 11.70 -1.19 -36.80
N GLY A 867 11.27 -1.36 -35.55
CA GLY A 867 11.33 -0.33 -34.52
C GLY A 867 12.76 0.07 -34.13
N TYR A 868 12.91 1.27 -33.58
CA TYR A 868 14.19 1.83 -33.18
C TYR A 868 14.41 1.64 -31.67
N GLU A 869 15.29 0.73 -31.29
CA GLU A 869 15.75 0.58 -29.90
C GLU A 869 17.27 0.42 -29.90
N PRO A 870 18.04 1.50 -29.66
CA PRO A 870 19.49 1.49 -29.85
C PRO A 870 20.25 0.70 -28.79
N LEU A 871 19.62 0.37 -27.65
CA LEU A 871 20.29 -0.28 -26.53
C LEU A 871 20.26 -1.82 -26.60
N ILE A 872 19.39 -2.40 -27.44
CA ILE A 872 19.28 -3.85 -27.59
C ILE A 872 20.15 -4.37 -28.72
N ARG A 873 20.65 -5.59 -28.57
CA ARG A 873 21.35 -6.28 -29.64
C ARG A 873 20.37 -6.76 -30.73
N GLU A 874 20.75 -6.57 -31.99
CA GLU A 874 20.00 -7.05 -33.16
C GLU A 874 19.98 -8.60 -33.27
N GLY A 875 19.09 -9.13 -34.12
CA GLY A 875 19.03 -10.56 -34.48
C GLY A 875 17.93 -11.36 -33.80
N ARG A 876 17.13 -10.74 -32.92
CA ARG A 876 15.97 -11.36 -32.24
C ARG A 876 14.70 -10.55 -32.48
N PRO A 877 14.09 -10.63 -33.68
CA PRO A 877 12.98 -9.77 -34.04
C PRO A 877 11.68 -10.14 -33.30
N VAL A 878 11.48 -11.43 -32.99
CA VAL A 878 10.32 -11.93 -32.20
C VAL A 878 10.79 -12.77 -31.02
N HIS A 879 11.68 -13.73 -31.28
CA HIS A 879 12.15 -14.66 -30.26
C HIS A 879 13.08 -13.98 -29.25
N GLY A 880 12.52 -13.62 -28.10
CA GLY A 880 13.23 -12.90 -27.03
C GLY A 880 13.18 -11.38 -27.15
N ALA A 881 12.39 -10.85 -28.10
CA ALA A 881 12.18 -9.41 -28.26
C ALA A 881 11.32 -8.86 -27.12
N TRP A 882 11.77 -7.76 -26.52
CA TRP A 882 10.92 -6.90 -25.71
C TRP A 882 10.68 -5.63 -26.52
N TYR A 883 9.41 -5.32 -26.73
CA TYR A 883 8.95 -4.13 -27.42
C TYR A 883 8.56 -3.07 -26.40
N TYR A 884 8.93 -1.83 -26.67
CA TYR A 884 8.55 -0.69 -25.85
C TYR A 884 7.27 -0.07 -26.37
N ILE A 885 6.25 0.00 -25.52
CA ILE A 885 4.94 0.58 -25.85
C ILE A 885 4.72 1.78 -24.93
N LYS A 886 4.37 2.93 -25.51
CA LYS A 886 4.07 4.14 -24.75
C LYS A 886 2.76 4.77 -25.21
N LEU A 887 1.87 5.08 -24.27
CA LEU A 887 0.69 5.90 -24.49
C LEU A 887 0.71 7.05 -23.48
N ARG A 888 0.68 8.28 -23.96
CA ARG A 888 0.67 9.47 -23.11
C ARG A 888 -0.41 10.44 -23.54
N ARG A 889 -0.89 11.21 -22.56
CA ARG A 889 -1.74 12.39 -22.79
C ARG A 889 -1.10 13.61 -22.18
N LYS A 890 -1.14 14.72 -22.95
CA LYS A 890 -0.86 16.06 -22.45
C LYS A 890 -1.99 17.01 -22.83
N GLY A 891 -2.70 17.55 -21.85
CA GLY A 891 -3.92 18.32 -22.06
C GLY A 891 -4.95 17.48 -22.82
N ASN A 892 -5.25 17.88 -24.06
CA ASN A 892 -6.17 17.17 -24.94
C ASN A 892 -5.49 16.20 -25.93
N ARG A 893 -4.17 16.22 -26.03
CA ARG A 893 -3.43 15.48 -27.05
C ARG A 893 -2.96 14.12 -26.54
N LEU A 894 -3.38 13.06 -27.20
CA LEU A 894 -2.89 11.69 -27.00
C LEU A 894 -1.87 11.31 -28.07
N GLU A 895 -0.82 10.60 -27.65
CA GLU A 895 0.21 10.08 -28.54
C GLU A 895 0.54 8.62 -28.18
N TYR A 896 0.58 7.78 -29.20
CA TYR A 896 0.93 6.37 -29.06
C TYR A 896 2.24 6.07 -29.80
N TYR A 897 3.16 5.41 -29.11
CA TYR A 897 4.45 5.00 -29.64
C TYR A 897 4.63 3.48 -29.49
N PHE A 898 5.28 2.88 -30.49
CA PHE A 898 5.72 1.49 -30.47
C PHE A 898 7.19 1.44 -30.90
N ASP A 899 8.05 0.85 -30.07
CA ASP A 899 9.51 0.82 -30.24
C ASP A 899 10.08 2.20 -30.61
N ASN A 900 9.68 3.20 -29.82
CA ASN A 900 10.07 4.61 -29.98
C ASN A 900 9.63 5.28 -31.30
N GLU A 901 8.84 4.59 -32.15
CA GLU A 901 8.20 5.19 -33.33
C GLU A 901 6.82 5.74 -32.97
N LEU A 902 6.55 7.00 -33.30
CA LEU A 902 5.22 7.59 -33.19
C LEU A 902 4.26 6.94 -34.20
N ALA A 903 3.25 6.22 -33.71
CA ALA A 903 2.26 5.55 -34.54
C ALA A 903 1.14 6.51 -34.98
N PHE A 904 0.56 7.26 -34.03
CA PHE A 904 -0.45 8.28 -34.30
C PHE A 904 -0.57 9.31 -33.15
N THR A 905 -1.25 10.41 -33.46
CA THR A 905 -1.68 11.45 -32.51
C THR A 905 -3.19 11.64 -32.63
N TYR A 906 -3.85 11.94 -31.52
CA TYR A 906 -5.28 12.29 -31.49
C TYR A 906 -5.54 13.41 -30.48
N ASP A 907 -6.23 14.47 -30.91
CA ASP A 907 -6.65 15.58 -30.04
C ASP A 907 -8.11 15.35 -29.60
N ASP A 908 -8.33 14.98 -28.34
CA ASP A 908 -9.65 14.72 -27.77
C ASP A 908 -10.32 16.04 -27.33
N PRO A 909 -11.43 16.49 -27.95
CA PRO A 909 -12.09 17.74 -27.54
C PRO A 909 -12.63 17.68 -26.10
N GLU A 910 -12.89 16.49 -25.56
CA GLU A 910 -13.37 16.29 -24.20
C GLU A 910 -12.60 15.17 -23.49
N PRO A 911 -11.38 15.45 -22.99
CA PRO A 911 -10.53 14.42 -22.41
C PRO A 911 -11.15 13.77 -21.16
N ILE A 912 -11.06 12.44 -21.07
CA ILE A 912 -11.56 11.66 -19.92
C ILE A 912 -10.72 11.99 -18.68
N LYS A 913 -11.33 12.51 -17.61
CA LYS A 913 -10.61 13.11 -16.49
C LYS A 913 -9.92 12.11 -15.56
N GLU A 914 -10.55 10.95 -15.32
CA GLU A 914 -10.05 9.92 -14.43
C GLU A 914 -10.50 8.51 -14.85
N GLY A 915 -9.77 7.49 -14.41
CA GLY A 915 -10.17 6.09 -14.49
C GLY A 915 -9.00 5.14 -14.17
N GLY A 916 -9.22 3.84 -14.31
CA GLY A 916 -8.21 2.81 -14.08
C GLY A 916 -7.25 2.61 -15.25
N PHE A 917 -6.44 1.56 -15.12
CA PHE A 917 -5.60 1.02 -16.19
C PHE A 917 -5.83 -0.49 -16.32
N GLY A 918 -5.72 -1.01 -17.54
CA GLY A 918 -5.67 -2.43 -17.79
C GLY A 918 -4.76 -2.78 -18.96
N LEU A 919 -4.17 -3.95 -18.89
CA LEU A 919 -3.39 -4.56 -19.97
C LEU A 919 -4.04 -5.90 -20.32
N TRP A 920 -4.12 -6.18 -21.62
CA TRP A 920 -4.88 -7.35 -22.07
C TRP A 920 -4.44 -7.83 -23.45
N THR A 921 -4.84 -9.05 -23.76
CA THR A 921 -4.69 -9.66 -25.08
C THR A 921 -5.91 -10.52 -25.39
N PHE A 922 -6.20 -10.79 -26.66
CA PHE A 922 -7.40 -11.51 -27.07
C PHE A 922 -7.05 -12.74 -27.89
N MET A 923 -7.38 -13.93 -27.38
CA MET A 923 -7.04 -15.22 -27.98
C MET A 923 -5.54 -15.38 -28.26
N ASN A 924 -4.68 -14.78 -27.43
CA ASN A 924 -3.24 -14.73 -27.60
C ASN A 924 -2.50 -14.97 -26.28
N SER A 925 -1.16 -14.94 -26.33
CA SER A 925 -0.29 -15.00 -25.15
C SER A 925 0.72 -13.85 -25.15
N ILE A 926 0.56 -12.93 -24.19
CA ILE A 926 1.46 -11.80 -23.96
C ILE A 926 2.39 -12.11 -22.79
N VAL A 927 3.66 -11.73 -22.91
CA VAL A 927 4.62 -11.76 -21.82
C VAL A 927 5.03 -10.33 -21.49
N VAL A 928 5.05 -9.98 -20.20
CA VAL A 928 5.31 -8.63 -19.73
C VAL A 928 6.52 -8.63 -18.79
N ALA A 929 7.48 -7.75 -19.07
CA ALA A 929 8.62 -7.51 -18.19
C ALA A 929 8.31 -6.42 -17.17
N ARG A 930 7.70 -5.32 -17.65
CA ARG A 930 7.51 -4.13 -16.82
C ARG A 930 6.33 -3.29 -17.29
N VAL A 931 5.61 -2.72 -16.33
CA VAL A 931 4.56 -1.71 -16.56
C VAL A 931 4.82 -0.49 -15.68
N ARG A 932 4.77 0.70 -16.26
CA ARG A 932 4.84 1.96 -15.53
C ARG A 932 3.66 2.85 -15.90
N ILE A 933 3.04 3.45 -14.89
CA ILE A 933 1.91 4.36 -15.06
C ILE A 933 2.19 5.59 -14.22
N ALA A 934 2.54 6.67 -14.89
CA ALA A 934 2.74 7.98 -14.30
C ALA A 934 1.50 8.83 -14.55
N ALA A 935 1.03 9.56 -13.54
CA ALA A 935 -0.09 10.48 -13.67
C ALA A 935 0.05 11.65 -12.69
N GLU A 936 -0.72 12.72 -12.88
CA GLU A 936 -0.74 13.86 -11.95
C GLU A 936 -1.24 13.45 -10.54
N GLU A 937 -2.25 12.57 -10.48
CA GLU A 937 -2.76 12.02 -9.23
C GLU A 937 -3.02 10.52 -9.36
N ILE A 938 -2.67 9.75 -8.31
CA ILE A 938 -2.91 8.31 -8.20
C ILE A 938 -3.65 8.04 -6.90
N VAL A 939 -4.81 7.38 -7.01
CA VAL A 939 -5.69 7.08 -5.87
C VAL A 939 -5.99 5.58 -5.84
N PRO A 940 -5.85 4.89 -4.69
CA PRO A 940 -6.30 3.51 -4.55
C PRO A 940 -7.80 3.37 -4.80
N LEU A 941 -8.23 2.26 -5.41
CA LEU A 941 -9.62 1.87 -5.42
C LEU A 941 -9.98 1.22 -4.08
N HIS A 942 -11.13 1.59 -3.53
CA HIS A 942 -11.65 1.03 -2.28
C HIS A 942 -12.69 -0.05 -2.56
N HIS A 943 -12.60 -1.14 -1.80
CA HIS A 943 -13.61 -2.18 -1.77
C HIS A 943 -14.83 -1.73 -0.98
N THR A 944 -16.00 -2.25 -1.33
CA THR A 944 -17.22 -2.11 -0.52
C THR A 944 -17.39 -3.36 0.32
N PHE A 945 -17.70 -3.18 1.61
CA PHE A 945 -17.87 -4.27 2.57
C PHE A 945 -19.29 -4.29 3.11
N LYS A 946 -19.84 -5.48 3.33
CA LYS A 946 -21.14 -5.66 3.99
C LYS A 946 -20.93 -6.43 5.30
N PRO A 947 -21.39 -5.92 6.45
CA PRO A 947 -21.32 -6.66 7.72
C PRO A 947 -22.01 -8.03 7.60
N VAL A 948 -21.39 -9.07 8.15
CA VAL A 948 -22.02 -10.39 8.27
C VAL A 948 -22.69 -10.47 9.64
N THR A 949 -23.96 -10.86 9.67
CA THR A 949 -24.64 -11.11 10.95
C THR A 949 -24.04 -12.36 11.58
N LEU A 950 -23.40 -12.20 12.74
CA LEU A 950 -22.85 -13.31 13.51
C LEU A 950 -24.01 -14.06 14.19
N SER A 951 -24.64 -15.00 13.49
CA SER A 951 -25.55 -15.95 14.14
C SER A 951 -24.74 -16.95 14.97
N ALA A 952 -25.07 -17.07 16.26
CA ALA A 952 -24.71 -18.28 17.00
C ALA A 952 -25.43 -19.45 16.32
N SER A 953 -24.68 -20.28 15.60
CA SER A 953 -25.13 -21.35 14.68
C SER A 953 -25.40 -20.93 13.23
N ASP A 954 -24.33 -20.74 12.47
CA ASP A 954 -24.38 -20.99 11.03
C ASP A 954 -24.39 -22.51 10.78
N LYS A 955 -25.56 -23.12 11.04
CA LYS A 955 -25.95 -24.33 10.32
C LYS A 955 -26.40 -23.87 8.94
N SER A 956 -25.45 -23.72 8.02
CA SER A 956 -25.79 -23.63 6.60
C SER A 956 -26.21 -25.02 6.13
N THR A 957 -27.47 -25.37 6.39
CA THR A 957 -28.19 -26.36 5.59
C THR A 957 -28.66 -25.63 4.34
N VAL A 958 -27.82 -25.61 3.31
CA VAL A 958 -28.27 -25.33 1.96
C VAL A 958 -29.22 -26.47 1.61
N SER A 959 -30.51 -26.15 1.45
CA SER A 959 -31.41 -27.05 0.73
C SER A 959 -30.91 -27.10 -0.69
N SER A 960 -30.18 -28.17 -1.01
CA SER A 960 -29.93 -28.58 -2.38
C SER A 960 -31.27 -29.05 -2.96
N ASP A 961 -32.12 -28.10 -3.38
CA ASP A 961 -33.05 -28.38 -4.46
C ASP A 961 -32.21 -28.46 -5.74
N THR A 962 -31.42 -29.53 -5.82
CA THR A 962 -30.81 -29.99 -7.04
C THR A 962 -31.99 -30.32 -7.93
N LEU A 963 -32.27 -29.45 -8.91
CA LEU A 963 -33.02 -29.83 -10.09
C LEU A 963 -32.29 -31.06 -10.64
N GLU A 964 -32.81 -32.26 -10.33
CA GLU A 964 -32.30 -33.51 -10.85
C GLU A 964 -32.05 -33.33 -12.35
N SER A 965 -30.84 -33.65 -12.79
CA SER A 965 -30.50 -33.64 -14.20
C SER A 965 -31.37 -34.67 -14.91
N LYS A 966 -32.55 -34.24 -15.38
CA LYS A 966 -33.39 -35.08 -16.22
C LYS A 966 -32.55 -35.49 -17.43
N SER A 967 -32.60 -36.77 -17.76
CA SER A 967 -31.91 -37.33 -18.91
C SER A 967 -32.21 -36.51 -20.18
N VAL A 968 -31.17 -36.24 -20.97
CA VAL A 968 -31.28 -35.50 -22.24
C VAL A 968 -32.26 -36.24 -23.14
N ILE A 969 -33.46 -35.68 -23.34
CA ILE A 969 -34.41 -36.23 -24.31
C ILE A 969 -33.84 -35.92 -25.69
N THR A 970 -33.46 -36.97 -26.42
CA THR A 970 -32.92 -36.87 -27.79
C THR A 970 -33.92 -37.41 -28.80
N LYS A 971 -33.85 -36.87 -30.02
CA LYS A 971 -34.48 -37.42 -31.22
C LYS A 971 -33.42 -37.54 -32.29
N ASP A 972 -33.25 -38.74 -32.84
CA ASP A 972 -32.23 -39.06 -33.86
C ASP A 972 -30.80 -38.67 -33.43
N GLY A 973 -30.49 -38.84 -32.14
CA GLY A 973 -29.19 -38.48 -31.55
C GLY A 973 -28.99 -36.98 -31.26
N ASN A 974 -29.98 -36.13 -31.59
CA ASN A 974 -29.93 -34.69 -31.32
C ASN A 974 -30.78 -34.31 -30.10
N PRO A 975 -30.34 -33.39 -29.23
CA PRO A 975 -31.16 -32.92 -28.11
C PRO A 975 -32.44 -32.22 -28.59
N ILE A 976 -33.59 -32.56 -28.01
CA ILE A 976 -34.86 -31.87 -28.33
C ILE A 976 -34.87 -30.43 -27.79
N SER A 977 -34.22 -30.20 -26.63
CA SER A 977 -33.95 -28.87 -26.10
C SER A 977 -32.44 -28.65 -26.07
N LEU A 978 -32.00 -27.56 -26.70
CA LEU A 978 -30.59 -27.19 -26.69
C LEU A 978 -30.19 -26.49 -25.38
N THR A 979 -31.12 -25.89 -24.63
CA THR A 979 -30.85 -25.18 -23.36
C THR A 979 -30.92 -26.14 -22.17
N GLN A 980 -29.98 -27.08 -22.10
CA GLN A 980 -29.86 -28.03 -20.98
C GLN A 980 -28.51 -27.89 -20.26
N THR A 981 -28.50 -28.21 -18.97
CA THR A 981 -27.34 -28.09 -18.07
C THR A 981 -26.10 -28.80 -18.58
N SER A 982 -26.26 -29.96 -19.20
CA SER A 982 -25.16 -30.79 -19.73
C SER A 982 -24.59 -30.31 -21.07
N LEU A 983 -25.27 -29.39 -21.77
CA LEU A 983 -24.91 -28.95 -23.12
C LEU A 983 -24.25 -27.58 -23.15
N TRP A 984 -24.25 -26.83 -22.04
CA TRP A 984 -23.67 -25.50 -21.99
C TRP A 984 -22.65 -25.43 -20.86
N ASP A 985 -21.52 -24.83 -21.20
CA ASP A 985 -20.47 -24.52 -20.24
C ASP A 985 -20.25 -23.00 -20.22
N ALA A 986 -19.96 -22.47 -19.04
CA ALA A 986 -19.39 -21.14 -18.93
C ALA A 986 -17.92 -21.25 -19.35
N GLY A 987 -17.68 -21.31 -20.66
CA GLY A 987 -16.39 -21.59 -21.29
C GLY A 987 -15.31 -20.53 -21.07
N ASP A 988 -15.45 -19.70 -20.03
CA ASP A 988 -14.43 -18.79 -19.56
C ASP A 988 -13.91 -19.26 -18.19
N PRO A 989 -12.71 -19.85 -18.13
CA PRO A 989 -12.20 -20.40 -16.88
C PRO A 989 -11.91 -19.34 -15.80
N ILE A 990 -11.87 -18.03 -16.13
CA ILE A 990 -11.34 -16.98 -15.22
C ILE A 990 -12.10 -15.66 -15.25
N SER A 991 -12.97 -15.36 -16.22
CA SER A 991 -13.87 -14.18 -16.12
C SER A 991 -15.00 -14.36 -15.11
N GLN A 992 -14.98 -15.48 -14.36
CA GLN A 992 -15.85 -15.77 -13.21
C GLN A 992 -17.33 -15.62 -13.56
N GLY A 993 -17.64 -15.99 -14.81
CA GLY A 993 -18.99 -16.04 -15.32
C GLY A 993 -19.72 -17.24 -14.75
N ARG A 994 -20.84 -17.03 -14.06
CA ARG A 994 -21.67 -18.11 -13.52
C ARG A 994 -22.96 -18.25 -14.29
N ILE A 995 -23.29 -19.49 -14.62
CA ILE A 995 -24.57 -19.88 -15.21
C ILE A 995 -25.46 -20.39 -14.09
N SER A 996 -26.59 -19.73 -13.87
CA SER A 996 -27.66 -20.23 -13.00
C SER A 996 -28.82 -20.70 -13.87
N TRP A 997 -29.33 -21.90 -13.59
CA TRP A 997 -30.37 -22.55 -14.39
C TRP A 997 -31.75 -22.34 -13.80
N HIS A 998 -32.72 -22.08 -14.67
CA HIS A 998 -34.10 -21.77 -14.32
C HIS A 998 -35.05 -22.44 -15.31
N ILE A 999 -36.32 -22.60 -14.92
CA ILE A 999 -37.37 -23.13 -15.79
C ILE A 999 -38.52 -22.13 -15.83
N ASP A 1000 -38.84 -21.66 -17.03
CA ASP A 1000 -40.09 -20.95 -17.30
C ASP A 1000 -41.18 -21.97 -17.67
N LYS A 1001 -42.35 -21.87 -17.03
CA LYS A 1001 -43.44 -22.85 -17.21
C LYS A 1001 -43.97 -22.92 -18.66
N GLU A 1002 -43.84 -21.84 -19.43
CA GLU A 1002 -44.35 -21.75 -20.80
C GLU A 1002 -43.22 -21.89 -21.85
N ARG A 1003 -42.01 -21.42 -21.53
CA ARG A 1003 -40.89 -21.31 -22.48
C ARG A 1003 -39.80 -22.36 -22.29
N GLY A 1004 -39.88 -23.16 -21.22
CA GLY A 1004 -38.92 -24.22 -20.92
C GLY A 1004 -37.66 -23.72 -20.20
N PRO A 1005 -36.57 -24.52 -20.19
CA PRO A 1005 -35.36 -24.21 -19.45
C PRO A 1005 -34.60 -23.04 -20.08
N TYR A 1006 -34.12 -22.14 -19.24
CA TYR A 1006 -33.22 -21.05 -19.60
C TYR A 1006 -32.12 -20.91 -18.55
N PHE A 1007 -31.07 -20.18 -18.89
CA PHE A 1007 -30.03 -19.85 -17.93
C PHE A 1007 -29.78 -18.35 -17.87
N VAL A 1008 -29.30 -17.89 -16.72
CA VAL A 1008 -28.81 -16.53 -16.50
C VAL A 1008 -27.30 -16.61 -16.35
N PHE A 1009 -26.59 -15.93 -17.23
CA PHE A 1009 -25.15 -15.74 -17.14
C PHE A 1009 -24.86 -14.43 -16.39
N ARG A 1010 -24.09 -14.49 -15.30
CA ARG A 1010 -23.66 -13.31 -14.53
C ARG A 1010 -22.13 -13.27 -14.46
N ASN A 1011 -21.54 -12.08 -14.68
CA ASN A 1011 -20.16 -11.80 -14.30
C ASN A 1011 -20.15 -11.09 -12.94
N ILE A 1012 -19.45 -11.69 -11.96
CA ILE A 1012 -19.41 -11.23 -10.56
C ILE A 1012 -18.71 -9.87 -10.43
N LEU A 1013 -17.69 -9.60 -11.26
CA LEU A 1013 -16.94 -8.34 -11.25
C LEU A 1013 -17.73 -7.18 -11.90
N GLY A 1014 -18.92 -7.45 -12.45
CA GLY A 1014 -19.79 -6.44 -13.06
C GLY A 1014 -19.32 -5.91 -14.42
N SER A 1015 -18.16 -6.35 -14.89
CA SER A 1015 -17.59 -6.05 -16.20
C SER A 1015 -16.55 -7.10 -16.59
N GLY A 1016 -16.25 -7.23 -17.88
CA GLY A 1016 -15.31 -8.22 -18.41
C GLY A 1016 -15.90 -9.02 -19.56
N THR A 1017 -15.11 -9.92 -20.13
CA THR A 1017 -15.61 -10.83 -21.17
C THR A 1017 -16.50 -11.89 -20.51
N MET A 1018 -17.61 -12.21 -21.13
CA MET A 1018 -18.47 -13.32 -20.72
C MET A 1018 -18.69 -14.19 -21.95
N PHE A 1019 -18.38 -15.47 -21.85
CA PHE A 1019 -18.62 -16.40 -22.94
C PHE A 1019 -19.19 -17.70 -22.39
N THR A 1020 -20.17 -18.23 -23.11
CA THR A 1020 -20.68 -19.57 -22.90
C THR A 1020 -20.61 -20.32 -24.21
N SER A 1021 -20.07 -21.54 -24.15
CA SER A 1021 -20.01 -22.47 -25.27
C SER A 1021 -21.06 -23.54 -25.09
N ALA A 1022 -21.67 -23.93 -26.21
CA ALA A 1022 -22.55 -25.08 -26.23
C ALA A 1022 -21.80 -26.29 -26.82
N ASP A 1023 -21.74 -27.41 -26.09
CA ASP A 1023 -21.24 -28.69 -26.59
C ASP A 1023 -22.38 -29.47 -27.27
N ILE A 1024 -22.95 -28.83 -28.30
CA ILE A 1024 -24.05 -29.40 -29.07
C ILE A 1024 -23.46 -30.29 -30.18
N PRO A 1025 -23.99 -31.50 -30.40
CA PRO A 1025 -23.57 -32.35 -31.52
C PRO A 1025 -23.58 -31.59 -32.86
N PRO A 1026 -22.51 -31.67 -33.68
CA PRO A 1026 -22.46 -30.97 -34.96
C PRO A 1026 -23.63 -31.34 -35.88
N VAL A 1027 -24.41 -30.34 -36.30
CA VAL A 1027 -25.55 -30.54 -37.20
C VAL A 1027 -25.10 -30.45 -38.66
N GLN A 1028 -25.58 -31.36 -39.51
CA GLN A 1028 -25.29 -31.28 -40.94
C GLN A 1028 -25.84 -29.98 -41.54
N ARG A 1029 -25.00 -29.26 -42.29
CA ARG A 1029 -25.38 -27.95 -42.87
C ARG A 1029 -26.66 -27.99 -43.69
N SER A 1030 -26.93 -29.09 -44.41
CA SER A 1030 -28.16 -29.31 -45.20
C SER A 1030 -29.43 -29.42 -44.35
N GLN A 1031 -29.30 -29.72 -43.05
CA GLN A 1031 -30.40 -29.90 -42.12
C GLN A 1031 -30.62 -28.66 -41.22
N LEU A 1032 -29.76 -27.65 -41.32
CA LEU A 1032 -29.82 -26.45 -40.49
C LEU A 1032 -30.56 -25.32 -41.22
N ALA A 1033 -31.75 -24.95 -40.74
CA ALA A 1033 -32.48 -23.79 -41.24
C ALA A 1033 -31.93 -22.45 -40.67
N GLY A 1034 -31.36 -22.48 -39.46
CA GLY A 1034 -30.81 -21.32 -38.75
C GLY A 1034 -30.91 -21.47 -37.24
N TRP A 1035 -30.53 -20.43 -36.50
CA TRP A 1035 -30.69 -20.36 -35.04
C TRP A 1035 -31.69 -19.29 -34.64
N LYS A 1036 -32.42 -19.55 -33.54
CA LYS A 1036 -33.28 -18.57 -32.87
C LYS A 1036 -32.99 -18.64 -31.38
N PHE A 1037 -32.72 -17.48 -30.77
CA PHE A 1037 -32.50 -17.33 -29.34
C PHE A 1037 -33.32 -16.15 -28.81
N PHE A 1038 -33.71 -16.24 -27.54
CA PHE A 1038 -34.33 -15.14 -26.81
C PHE A 1038 -33.33 -14.69 -25.74
N VAL A 1039 -32.98 -13.40 -25.76
CA VAL A 1039 -31.98 -12.85 -24.83
C VAL A 1039 -32.58 -11.64 -24.13
N LYS A 1040 -32.39 -11.59 -22.81
CA LYS A 1040 -32.60 -10.40 -21.99
C LYS A 1040 -31.26 -10.06 -21.35
N CYS A 1041 -30.75 -8.87 -21.61
CA CYS A 1041 -29.47 -8.41 -21.08
C CYS A 1041 -29.66 -7.10 -20.29
N THR A 1042 -28.70 -6.74 -19.45
CA THR A 1042 -28.65 -5.40 -18.86
C THR A 1042 -28.38 -4.36 -19.96
N PRO A 1043 -28.75 -3.08 -19.75
CA PRO A 1043 -28.55 -2.04 -20.77
C PRO A 1043 -27.10 -1.87 -21.24
N THR A 1044 -26.14 -2.24 -20.39
CA THR A 1044 -24.70 -2.12 -20.65
C THR A 1044 -24.05 -3.40 -21.15
N ALA A 1045 -24.75 -4.54 -21.10
CA ALA A 1045 -24.21 -5.82 -21.55
C ALA A 1045 -24.26 -5.94 -23.07
N GLN A 1046 -23.12 -6.28 -23.65
CA GLN A 1046 -22.97 -6.52 -25.08
C GLN A 1046 -23.10 -8.02 -25.37
N PHE A 1047 -23.78 -8.37 -26.46
CA PHE A 1047 -24.07 -9.74 -26.87
C PHE A 1047 -23.62 -9.92 -28.31
N ASN A 1048 -22.79 -10.91 -28.55
CA ASN A 1048 -22.27 -11.26 -29.87
C ASN A 1048 -22.30 -12.79 -30.02
N PHE A 1049 -22.40 -13.27 -31.26
CA PHE A 1049 -22.61 -14.68 -31.56
C PHE A 1049 -21.50 -15.23 -32.45
N TYR A 1050 -20.89 -16.34 -32.05
CA TYR A 1050 -19.80 -16.99 -32.79
C TYR A 1050 -20.13 -18.46 -33.08
N TYR A 1051 -19.83 -18.94 -34.28
CA TYR A 1051 -19.90 -20.35 -34.64
C TYR A 1051 -18.86 -20.71 -35.70
N SER A 1052 -18.74 -22.00 -36.01
CA SER A 1052 -17.89 -22.46 -37.12
C SER A 1052 -18.59 -23.54 -37.94
N ALA A 1053 -18.20 -23.66 -39.21
CA ALA A 1053 -18.57 -24.76 -40.09
C ALA A 1053 -17.31 -25.54 -40.48
N GLY A 1054 -17.41 -26.87 -40.54
CA GLY A 1054 -16.24 -27.73 -40.62
C GLY A 1054 -16.56 -29.13 -41.10
N LYS A 1055 -15.61 -30.03 -40.93
CA LYS A 1055 -15.76 -31.46 -41.26
C LYS A 1055 -15.43 -32.31 -40.03
N MET A 1056 -16.10 -33.44 -39.91
CA MET A 1056 -15.70 -34.47 -38.95
C MET A 1056 -14.49 -35.22 -39.50
N SER A 1057 -13.47 -35.40 -38.66
CA SER A 1057 -12.34 -36.29 -38.93
C SER A 1057 -12.79 -37.76 -38.88
N LYS A 1058 -11.93 -38.67 -39.35
CA LYS A 1058 -12.19 -40.12 -39.30
C LYS A 1058 -12.36 -40.63 -37.87
N ASP A 1059 -11.77 -39.95 -36.90
CA ASP A 1059 -11.82 -40.30 -35.47
C ASP A 1059 -12.96 -39.58 -34.73
N GLY A 1060 -13.91 -38.96 -35.47
CA GLY A 1060 -15.06 -38.28 -34.88
C GLY A 1060 -14.76 -36.91 -34.26
N LYS A 1061 -13.56 -36.35 -34.43
CA LYS A 1061 -13.25 -34.97 -34.00
C LYS A 1061 -13.69 -33.94 -35.05
N TYR A 1062 -14.38 -32.89 -34.61
CA TYR A 1062 -14.74 -31.76 -35.47
C TYR A 1062 -13.50 -30.90 -35.81
N ILE A 1063 -13.31 -30.63 -37.10
CA ILE A 1063 -12.24 -29.75 -37.61
C ILE A 1063 -12.90 -28.52 -38.24
N PRO A 1064 -12.78 -27.32 -37.64
CA PRO A 1064 -13.32 -26.10 -38.21
C PRO A 1064 -12.63 -25.78 -39.54
N ARG A 1065 -13.42 -25.42 -40.56
CA ARG A 1065 -12.93 -24.96 -41.87
C ARG A 1065 -13.21 -23.50 -42.11
N GLN A 1066 -14.31 -23.01 -41.56
CA GLN A 1066 -14.78 -21.65 -41.66
C GLN A 1066 -15.32 -21.23 -40.31
N LYS A 1067 -15.05 -20.00 -39.89
CA LYS A 1067 -15.56 -19.42 -38.65
C LYS A 1067 -16.59 -18.36 -39.01
N PHE A 1068 -17.43 -17.94 -38.07
CA PHE A 1068 -18.42 -16.89 -38.26
C PHE A 1068 -18.59 -16.12 -36.97
N PHE A 1069 -18.67 -14.80 -37.06
CA PHE A 1069 -18.92 -13.91 -35.94
C PHE A 1069 -19.98 -12.89 -36.34
N HIS A 1070 -21.03 -12.79 -35.53
CA HIS A 1070 -22.12 -11.85 -35.70
C HIS A 1070 -22.15 -10.90 -34.51
N ARG A 1071 -21.92 -9.62 -34.80
CA ARG A 1071 -22.08 -8.55 -33.81
C ARG A 1071 -23.57 -8.22 -33.67
N ILE A 1072 -24.13 -8.41 -32.48
CA ILE A 1072 -25.55 -8.15 -32.25
C ILE A 1072 -25.73 -6.84 -31.48
N THR A 1073 -24.92 -6.59 -30.45
CA THR A 1073 -24.91 -5.32 -29.70
C THR A 1073 -23.49 -4.85 -29.34
N GLY A 1074 -23.33 -3.55 -29.08
CA GLY A 1074 -22.09 -2.93 -28.59
C GLY A 1074 -21.21 -2.24 -29.64
N PRO A 1075 -20.32 -1.31 -29.21
CA PRO A 1075 -19.26 -0.72 -30.03
C PRO A 1075 -18.26 -1.77 -30.55
N SER A 1076 -17.65 -1.48 -31.68
CA SER A 1076 -16.76 -2.42 -32.37
C SER A 1076 -15.30 -2.19 -31.98
N LEU A 1077 -14.66 -3.22 -31.41
CA LEU A 1077 -13.20 -3.39 -31.50
C LEU A 1077 -12.79 -4.09 -32.82
N SER A 1078 -13.76 -4.44 -33.69
CA SER A 1078 -13.58 -5.12 -34.99
C SER A 1078 -14.65 -4.69 -36.02
N SER A 1079 -14.28 -4.58 -37.30
CA SER A 1079 -15.07 -3.96 -38.40
C SER A 1079 -16.55 -4.43 -38.51
N PRO A 1080 -17.51 -3.53 -38.82
CA PRO A 1080 -18.96 -3.79 -38.80
C PRO A 1080 -19.50 -4.73 -39.89
N ASP A 1081 -18.80 -4.93 -40.99
CA ASP A 1081 -19.27 -5.73 -42.13
C ASP A 1081 -18.51 -7.05 -42.18
N PHE A 1082 -19.09 -8.11 -41.64
CA PHE A 1082 -18.40 -9.41 -41.63
C PHE A 1082 -19.26 -10.57 -42.12
N LYS A 1083 -18.84 -11.11 -43.28
CA LYS A 1083 -19.13 -12.46 -43.77
C LYS A 1083 -17.79 -13.10 -44.10
N ILE A 1084 -17.43 -14.18 -43.42
CA ILE A 1084 -16.22 -14.95 -43.74
C ILE A 1084 -16.47 -15.65 -45.07
N SER A 1085 -15.62 -15.43 -46.07
CA SER A 1085 -15.60 -16.19 -47.33
C SER A 1085 -15.03 -17.58 -47.13
#